data_AF-A0A8S1K3J7-F1
#
_entry.id   AF-A0A8S1K3J7-F1
#
_cell.length_a   1.000
_cell.length_b   1.000
_cell.length_c   1.000
_cell.angle_alpha   90.00
_cell.angle_beta   90.00
_cell.angle_gamma   90.00
#
_symmetry.space_group_name_H-M   'P 1'
#
loop_
_entity.id
_entity.type
_entity.pdbx_description
1 polymer ?
#
loop_
_entity_poly.entity_id
_entity_poly.type
_entity_poly.pdbx_seq_one_letter_code
_entity_poly.pdbx_strand_id
1 'polypeptide(L)'
;MLLLIVSVVGIIFNNVLALHQQQAGVHDWNKRLFGELKYIQIQDQTIFYQNKNNQNGIIEKSTGQVQQRNSYTMCDSYNQVTYEPNQQIIQLFNEGYSVLAEQEITGNIDHCLIGLNGGYILIYGQTIFSTANNKFTEKVEHKILHAGYIFDVPTVVLQQQNEICVCQIRESVTQNYCVESSNDGSIHEFGNTLIYHDDKFAYHLKEKSANSLDIELIKKVHKFIGFSQTLVIHEKSMKKIVNLEGQVEYELSSDDFVIQNLETQKYYYIVKQKNNELKIVIFDRDTKQTYSDIIELQSKSSILNAFLIDQNKRQFLIQYSDLQTVLIDNKGIKWTTEQSLISIDTIFYEKYENQEQTHKNSYYESLEKHGANNPLFLIQHIISRVLNEIRDLQELAIHFIDNLGKEKVQTREMEQTYGLKQKVYFLTTYGTLLCYDSQELSLLIKLQISNQDQTFRLVAHHQIDSNLIRNFDNNDAQATHVLFYYSKEKQRLNTFILDLQHGMIQQVASQSSKNILWTIPYRVEGGPGQHNNIIILIDEENNVITYPKHDSLNTKEIILYRNDNGVLRGYKLFNNQLVNIWTINVKDQILIIRSSYHVGEETPRVAIWDDRKVIYKLIDQSNFAVLTSDGDKLKLFIINAKTGKIIYQSVQSEADFSQPINLVFDEHQVFVTYYNKAQMMFEIWTVEIYHAKIEVSFIKMLENYYFTKTPIITNYYKADFEAFFLQQVYGYPLGIKYLGMSKTLKSLTKKNLLIITTSGQLHSLDRNLVSTRRREKADQPILEYSLQSAELPPYQYQLPVNFLNMLTYHQTFDIEKFSIESTNLESSALLIVYGSDIFFTRIAPDKTYDMLLDNFNYNALIATTILIAIATKVLSRLVKSSKQVKQFYLN
;
A
#
# COMPACT_ATOMS: atom_id res chain seq x y z
N MET A 1 34.94 47.13 13.64
CA MET A 1 34.73 46.23 14.80
C MET A 1 33.32 46.35 15.38
N LEU A 2 32.84 47.54 15.77
CA LEU A 2 31.47 47.71 16.31
C LEU A 2 30.37 47.38 15.27
N LEU A 3 30.55 47.83 14.02
CA LEU A 3 29.72 47.45 12.87
C LEU A 3 29.71 45.94 12.59
N LEU A 4 30.82 45.26 12.90
CA LEU A 4 31.00 43.82 12.70
C LEU A 4 30.31 43.00 13.81
N ILE A 5 30.20 43.57 15.02
CA ILE A 5 29.45 42.98 16.13
C ILE A 5 27.95 43.21 15.93
N VAL A 6 27.54 44.39 15.46
CA VAL A 6 26.13 44.68 15.16
C VAL A 6 25.62 43.86 13.98
N SER A 7 26.45 43.65 12.94
CA SER A 7 26.10 42.75 11.84
C SER A 7 25.99 41.30 12.32
N VAL A 8 26.91 40.79 13.15
CA VAL A 8 26.86 39.42 13.70
C VAL A 8 25.66 39.20 14.61
N VAL A 9 25.29 40.19 15.45
CA VAL A 9 24.10 40.08 16.30
C VAL A 9 22.81 40.16 15.48
N GLY A 10 22.76 40.98 14.43
CA GLY A 10 21.65 41.00 13.46
C GLY A 10 21.53 39.69 12.66
N ILE A 11 22.66 39.08 12.28
CA ILE A 11 22.74 37.77 11.61
C ILE A 11 22.19 36.66 12.51
N ILE A 12 22.50 36.69 13.81
CA ILE A 12 22.01 35.68 14.76
C ILE A 12 20.52 35.85 15.01
N PHE A 13 20.03 37.08 15.21
CA PHE A 13 18.61 37.32 15.52
C PHE A 13 17.67 37.03 14.35
N ASN A 14 18.01 37.43 13.11
CA ASN A 14 17.15 37.17 11.94
C ASN A 14 17.12 35.70 11.53
N ASN A 15 18.26 34.99 11.58
CA ASN A 15 18.28 33.57 11.24
C ASN A 15 17.53 32.72 12.27
N VAL A 16 17.57 33.12 13.54
CA VAL A 16 16.86 32.43 14.62
C VAL A 16 15.35 32.61 14.55
N LEU A 17 14.87 33.81 14.18
CA LEU A 17 13.43 34.05 13.96
C LEU A 17 12.90 33.27 12.74
N ALA A 18 13.69 33.18 11.66
CA ALA A 18 13.31 32.41 10.47
C ALA A 18 13.31 30.87 10.70
N LEU A 19 14.23 30.35 11.52
CA LEU A 19 14.27 28.94 11.91
C LEU A 19 13.05 28.49 12.75
N HIS A 20 12.45 29.41 13.50
CA HIS A 20 11.38 29.10 14.47
C HIS A 20 10.00 28.89 13.82
N GLN A 21 9.76 29.35 12.59
CA GLN A 21 8.41 29.34 12.00
C GLN A 21 8.08 28.14 11.10
N GLN A 22 9.05 27.30 10.71
CA GLN A 22 8.83 26.33 9.61
C GLN A 22 9.26 24.88 9.89
N GLN A 23 9.57 24.50 11.13
CA GLN A 23 9.83 23.09 11.47
C GLN A 23 8.54 22.27 11.72
N ALA A 24 7.37 22.91 11.69
CA ALA A 24 6.07 22.25 11.88
C ALA A 24 5.62 21.54 10.60
N GLY A 25 6.12 20.33 10.39
CA GLY A 25 5.66 19.44 9.31
C GLY A 25 4.89 18.23 9.85
N VAL A 26 3.63 18.41 10.26
CA VAL A 26 2.66 17.30 10.32
C VAL A 26 1.87 17.37 9.02
N HIS A 27 2.42 16.78 7.96
CA HIS A 27 1.72 16.61 6.70
C HIS A 27 1.14 15.21 6.67
N ASP A 28 -0.08 15.08 7.18
CA ASP A 28 -0.82 13.83 7.16
C ASP A 28 -1.51 13.72 5.79
N TRP A 29 -0.93 12.89 4.91
CA TRP A 29 -1.65 12.48 3.72
C TRP A 29 -2.67 11.42 4.11
N ASN A 30 -3.94 11.68 3.87
CA ASN A 30 -4.97 10.65 3.94
C ASN A 30 -5.79 10.65 2.65
N LYS A 31 -5.81 9.50 1.97
CA LYS A 31 -6.62 9.34 0.76
C LYS A 31 -7.48 8.11 0.87
N ARG A 32 -8.79 8.31 0.72
CA ARG A 32 -9.80 7.26 0.63
C ARG A 32 -10.11 6.98 -0.83
N LEU A 33 -9.77 5.78 -1.33
CA LEU A 33 -9.95 5.38 -2.73
C LEU A 33 -11.18 4.47 -2.93
N PHE A 34 -12.06 4.78 -3.89
CA PHE A 34 -13.27 3.99 -4.13
C PHE A 34 -13.04 2.80 -5.07
N GLY A 35 -11.97 2.80 -5.87
CA GLY A 35 -11.62 1.70 -6.77
C GLY A 35 -12.51 1.61 -8.01
N GLU A 36 -12.64 0.41 -8.57
CA GLU A 36 -13.46 0.19 -9.76
C GLU A 36 -14.95 0.32 -9.45
N LEU A 37 -15.62 1.28 -10.10
CA LEU A 37 -17.02 1.58 -9.90
C LEU A 37 -17.89 0.53 -10.59
N LYS A 38 -18.84 -0.03 -9.85
CA LYS A 38 -19.85 -0.96 -10.36
C LYS A 38 -21.18 -0.25 -10.58
N TYR A 39 -21.59 0.55 -9.60
CA TYR A 39 -22.82 1.34 -9.64
C TYR A 39 -22.60 2.71 -9.01
N ILE A 40 -23.39 3.69 -9.47
CA ILE A 40 -23.47 5.00 -8.84
C ILE A 40 -24.92 5.45 -8.73
N GLN A 41 -25.21 6.25 -7.70
CA GLN A 41 -26.46 6.97 -7.51
C GLN A 41 -26.13 8.41 -7.11
N ILE A 42 -26.88 9.37 -7.63
CA ILE A 42 -26.64 10.79 -7.36
C ILE A 42 -27.80 11.34 -6.54
N GLN A 43 -27.49 12.03 -5.45
CA GLN A 43 -28.45 12.82 -4.69
C GLN A 43 -27.82 14.18 -4.42
N ASP A 44 -28.42 15.25 -4.93
CA ASP A 44 -27.93 16.61 -4.73
C ASP A 44 -26.43 16.82 -5.10
N GLN A 45 -25.59 17.01 -4.08
CA GLN A 45 -24.14 17.25 -4.16
C GLN A 45 -23.31 16.00 -3.85
N THR A 46 -23.94 14.84 -3.65
CA THR A 46 -23.26 13.59 -3.30
C THR A 46 -23.47 12.53 -4.39
N ILE A 47 -22.41 11.76 -4.63
CA ILE A 47 -22.43 10.58 -5.49
C ILE A 47 -22.23 9.39 -4.56
N PHE A 48 -23.28 8.60 -4.38
CA PHE A 48 -23.17 7.30 -3.77
C PHE A 48 -22.61 6.31 -4.77
N TYR A 49 -21.70 5.45 -4.34
CA TYR A 49 -21.11 4.43 -5.20
C TYR A 49 -21.12 3.06 -4.54
N GLN A 50 -21.15 2.03 -5.38
CA GLN A 50 -20.76 0.67 -5.04
C GLN A 50 -19.59 0.27 -5.94
N ASN A 51 -18.52 -0.25 -5.35
CA ASN A 51 -17.39 -0.77 -6.12
C ASN A 51 -17.55 -2.27 -6.44
N LYS A 52 -16.64 -2.84 -7.25
CA LYS A 52 -16.67 -4.28 -7.57
C LYS A 52 -16.50 -5.20 -6.36
N ASN A 53 -15.92 -4.72 -5.27
CA ASN A 53 -15.78 -5.44 -4.01
C ASN A 53 -17.03 -5.33 -3.13
N ASN A 54 -18.14 -4.81 -3.68
CA ASN A 54 -19.40 -4.53 -3.00
C ASN A 54 -19.29 -3.55 -1.81
N GLN A 55 -18.19 -2.81 -1.70
CA GLN A 55 -18.05 -1.73 -0.71
C GLN A 55 -18.82 -0.50 -1.20
N ASN A 56 -19.51 0.15 -0.27
CA ASN A 56 -20.31 1.33 -0.55
C ASN A 56 -19.68 2.58 0.06
N GLY A 57 -19.90 3.72 -0.57
CA GLY A 57 -19.43 4.97 -0.03
C GLY A 57 -20.04 6.19 -0.68
N ILE A 58 -19.60 7.34 -0.16
CA ILE A 58 -20.08 8.66 -0.55
C ILE A 58 -18.90 9.44 -1.11
N ILE A 59 -19.02 9.89 -2.35
CA ILE A 59 -18.11 10.80 -3.02
C ILE A 59 -18.77 12.18 -3.05
N GLU A 60 -18.06 13.21 -2.62
CA GLU A 60 -18.52 14.58 -2.78
C GLU A 60 -18.38 15.00 -4.26
N LYS A 61 -19.48 15.42 -4.89
CA LYS A 61 -19.52 15.72 -6.34
C LYS A 61 -18.61 16.87 -6.74
N SER A 62 -18.41 17.85 -5.84
CA SER A 62 -17.59 19.04 -6.05
C SER A 62 -16.09 18.74 -6.06
N THR A 63 -15.62 17.90 -5.13
CA THR A 63 -14.20 17.66 -4.87
C THR A 63 -13.70 16.30 -5.37
N GLY A 64 -14.61 15.33 -5.57
CA GLY A 64 -14.27 13.94 -5.87
C GLY A 64 -13.70 13.17 -4.67
N GLN A 65 -13.71 13.77 -3.46
CA GLN A 65 -13.22 13.12 -2.25
C GLN A 65 -14.24 12.15 -1.66
N VAL A 66 -13.75 11.00 -1.17
CA VAL A 66 -14.58 10.02 -0.46
C VAL A 66 -14.75 10.47 0.98
N GLN A 67 -15.98 10.86 1.35
CA GLN A 67 -16.32 11.29 2.70
C GLN A 67 -16.46 10.11 3.65
N GLN A 68 -17.12 9.04 3.19
CA GLN A 68 -17.36 7.83 3.96
C GLN A 68 -17.25 6.60 3.07
N ARG A 69 -16.67 5.53 3.61
CA ARG A 69 -16.72 4.19 3.01
C ARG A 69 -17.15 3.24 4.12
N ASN A 70 -18.21 2.50 3.86
CA ASN A 70 -18.69 1.48 4.76
C ASN A 70 -18.72 0.14 4.01
N SER A 71 -18.52 -0.94 4.77
CA SER A 71 -18.74 -2.30 4.27
C SER A 71 -20.22 -2.70 4.29
N TYR A 72 -21.13 -1.77 4.60
CA TYR A 72 -22.57 -2.04 4.58
C TYR A 72 -23.03 -2.15 3.14
N THR A 73 -23.80 -3.20 2.83
CA THR A 73 -24.65 -3.29 1.64
C THR A 73 -25.56 -2.06 1.58
N MET A 74 -25.92 -1.63 0.36
CA MET A 74 -26.68 -0.41 0.10
C MET A 74 -28.17 -0.60 0.48
N CYS A 75 -28.42 -1.05 1.70
CA CYS A 75 -29.70 -1.50 2.22
C CYS A 75 -30.05 -0.84 3.56
N ASP A 76 -29.35 0.22 3.98
CA ASP A 76 -29.70 1.05 5.14
C ASP A 76 -30.92 1.95 4.85
N SER A 77 -31.92 1.38 4.19
CA SER A 77 -33.26 1.98 4.05
C SER A 77 -34.38 0.96 3.80
N TYR A 78 -34.13 -0.36 3.67
CA TYR A 78 -35.21 -1.30 3.32
C TYR A 78 -35.14 -2.67 4.01
N ASN A 79 -36.35 -3.24 4.11
CA ASN A 79 -36.81 -4.15 5.13
C ASN A 79 -36.23 -5.58 5.05
N GLN A 80 -35.92 -6.19 6.20
CA GLN A 80 -35.50 -7.59 6.30
C GLN A 80 -36.74 -8.51 6.30
N VAL A 81 -36.74 -9.56 5.47
CA VAL A 81 -37.82 -10.57 5.43
C VAL A 81 -37.35 -11.85 6.11
N THR A 82 -38.06 -12.31 7.13
CA THR A 82 -37.84 -13.63 7.74
C THR A 82 -39.06 -14.52 7.54
N TYR A 83 -38.83 -15.76 7.11
CA TYR A 83 -39.84 -16.81 7.10
C TYR A 83 -39.58 -17.75 8.27
N GLU A 84 -40.58 -17.97 9.12
CA GLU A 84 -40.53 -18.98 10.18
C GLU A 84 -41.26 -20.25 9.72
N PRO A 85 -40.54 -21.29 9.24
CA PRO A 85 -41.17 -22.49 8.68
C PRO A 85 -42.06 -23.24 9.67
N ASN A 86 -41.76 -23.14 10.98
CA ASN A 86 -42.55 -23.80 12.03
C ASN A 86 -43.88 -23.10 12.34
N GLN A 87 -43.99 -21.80 12.04
CA GLN A 87 -45.18 -21.00 12.30
C GLN A 87 -45.96 -20.65 11.03
N GLN A 88 -45.39 -20.92 9.85
CA GLN A 88 -45.98 -20.53 8.55
C GLN A 88 -46.14 -19.00 8.40
N ILE A 89 -45.32 -18.22 9.09
CA ILE A 89 -45.43 -16.75 9.12
C ILE A 89 -44.24 -16.13 8.38
N ILE A 90 -44.53 -15.13 7.52
CA ILE A 90 -43.52 -14.20 6.99
C ILE A 90 -43.62 -12.88 7.75
N GLN A 91 -42.49 -12.39 8.25
CA GLN A 91 -42.35 -11.11 8.94
C GLN A 91 -41.40 -10.19 8.18
N LEU A 92 -41.79 -8.92 8.02
CA LEU A 92 -40.91 -7.85 7.53
C LEU A 92 -40.47 -6.92 8.65
N PHE A 93 -39.20 -6.58 8.71
CA PHE A 93 -38.62 -5.69 9.71
C PHE A 93 -38.05 -4.41 9.11
N ASN A 94 -38.13 -3.29 9.83
CA ASN A 94 -37.31 -2.10 9.56
C ASN A 94 -36.03 -2.07 10.42
N GLU A 95 -35.21 -1.01 10.29
CA GLU A 95 -33.93 -0.78 11.02
C GLU A 95 -34.01 -0.92 12.57
N GLY A 96 -35.20 -0.95 13.16
CA GLY A 96 -35.43 -1.18 14.60
C GLY A 96 -35.96 -2.56 14.98
N TYR A 97 -35.98 -3.54 14.07
CA TYR A 97 -36.62 -4.87 14.25
C TYR A 97 -38.11 -4.80 14.59
N SER A 98 -38.80 -3.72 14.21
CA SER A 98 -40.26 -3.63 14.34
C SER A 98 -40.94 -4.32 13.15
N VAL A 99 -41.91 -5.19 13.44
CA VAL A 99 -42.67 -5.92 12.42
C VAL A 99 -43.56 -4.95 11.65
N LEU A 100 -43.29 -4.76 10.36
CA LEU A 100 -44.03 -3.90 9.45
C LEU A 100 -45.28 -4.58 8.87
N ALA A 101 -45.18 -5.89 8.62
CA ALA A 101 -46.27 -6.71 8.12
C ALA A 101 -46.02 -8.17 8.53
N GLU A 102 -47.11 -8.85 8.85
CA GLU A 102 -47.13 -10.25 9.27
C GLU A 102 -48.25 -10.97 8.52
N GLN A 103 -47.93 -12.10 7.89
CA GLN A 103 -48.93 -12.89 7.17
C GLN A 103 -48.67 -14.39 7.27
N GLU A 104 -49.75 -15.13 7.54
CA GLU A 104 -49.77 -16.59 7.63
C GLU A 104 -49.94 -17.20 6.23
N ILE A 105 -49.01 -18.08 5.83
CA ILE A 105 -48.94 -18.71 4.51
C ILE A 105 -48.77 -20.22 4.68
N THR A 106 -49.77 -20.98 4.25
CA THR A 106 -49.88 -22.43 4.47
C THR A 106 -49.10 -23.31 3.47
N GLY A 107 -48.22 -22.73 2.64
CA GLY A 107 -47.48 -23.45 1.59
C GLY A 107 -46.07 -22.90 1.33
N ASN A 108 -45.30 -23.59 0.47
CA ASN A 108 -43.95 -23.18 0.07
C ASN A 108 -44.01 -21.94 -0.82
N ILE A 109 -43.07 -21.01 -0.60
CA ILE A 109 -42.93 -19.79 -1.40
C ILE A 109 -42.19 -20.17 -2.68
N ASP A 110 -42.80 -19.93 -3.85
CA ASP A 110 -42.16 -20.18 -5.14
C ASP A 110 -41.23 -19.02 -5.52
N HIS A 111 -41.66 -17.77 -5.32
CA HIS A 111 -40.86 -16.58 -5.59
C HIS A 111 -41.16 -15.43 -4.62
N CYS A 112 -40.14 -14.65 -4.27
CA CYS A 112 -40.25 -13.40 -3.52
C CYS A 112 -39.46 -12.30 -4.26
N LEU A 113 -40.11 -11.20 -4.63
CA LEU A 113 -39.50 -10.08 -5.35
C LEU A 113 -39.66 -8.81 -4.50
N ILE A 114 -38.57 -8.11 -4.22
CA ILE A 114 -38.61 -6.88 -3.40
C ILE A 114 -38.21 -5.69 -4.30
N GLY A 115 -39.03 -4.64 -4.27
CA GLY A 115 -38.80 -3.35 -4.93
C GLY A 115 -38.29 -2.30 -3.96
N LEU A 116 -37.57 -1.31 -4.48
CA LEU A 116 -36.83 -0.30 -3.71
C LEU A 116 -37.69 0.66 -2.86
N ASN A 117 -39.03 0.69 -2.97
CA ASN A 117 -39.88 1.54 -2.13
C ASN A 117 -40.42 0.79 -0.89
N GLY A 118 -39.79 -0.33 -0.51
CA GLY A 118 -40.29 -1.23 0.55
C GLY A 118 -41.47 -2.10 0.11
N GLY A 119 -41.78 -2.13 -1.19
CA GLY A 119 -42.84 -2.96 -1.73
C GLY A 119 -42.37 -4.34 -2.17
N TYR A 120 -43.16 -5.40 -1.96
CA TYR A 120 -42.79 -6.76 -2.36
C TYR A 120 -43.90 -7.46 -3.16
N ILE A 121 -43.51 -8.44 -3.97
CA ILE A 121 -44.39 -9.45 -4.59
C ILE A 121 -44.01 -10.82 -4.03
N LEU A 122 -44.98 -11.51 -3.43
CA LEU A 122 -44.85 -12.91 -3.03
C LEU A 122 -45.71 -13.78 -3.96
N ILE A 123 -45.11 -14.84 -4.50
CA ILE A 123 -45.78 -15.79 -5.39
C ILE A 123 -45.70 -17.18 -4.77
N TYR A 124 -46.86 -17.82 -4.63
CA TYR A 124 -46.97 -19.24 -4.34
C TYR A 124 -48.12 -19.84 -5.16
N GLY A 125 -47.86 -20.94 -5.85
CA GLY A 125 -48.77 -21.54 -6.82
C GLY A 125 -49.18 -20.55 -7.92
N GLN A 126 -50.48 -20.26 -8.01
CA GLN A 126 -51.05 -19.27 -8.94
C GLN A 126 -51.53 -18.00 -8.21
N THR A 127 -51.11 -17.79 -6.96
CA THR A 127 -51.56 -16.66 -6.12
C THR A 127 -50.43 -15.66 -5.98
N ILE A 128 -50.74 -14.38 -6.20
CA ILE A 128 -49.77 -13.27 -6.17
C ILE A 128 -50.21 -12.28 -5.08
N PHE A 129 -49.30 -11.92 -4.19
CA PHE A 129 -49.51 -10.90 -3.14
C PHE A 129 -48.61 -9.70 -3.40
N SER A 130 -49.12 -8.48 -3.24
CA SER A 130 -48.29 -7.27 -3.32
C SER A 130 -48.68 -6.20 -2.30
N THR A 131 -47.74 -5.34 -1.94
CA THR A 131 -47.89 -4.36 -0.86
C THR A 131 -48.35 -2.97 -1.27
N ALA A 132 -48.41 -2.65 -2.57
CA ALA A 132 -48.93 -1.36 -3.00
C ALA A 132 -50.44 -1.31 -2.65
N ASN A 133 -50.78 -0.66 -1.53
CA ASN A 133 -52.12 -0.50 -0.96
C ASN A 133 -52.82 -1.76 -0.38
N ASN A 134 -52.09 -2.77 0.14
CA ASN A 134 -52.67 -3.99 0.73
C ASN A 134 -53.70 -4.72 -0.17
N LYS A 135 -53.60 -4.53 -1.49
CA LYS A 135 -54.51 -5.15 -2.47
C LYS A 135 -53.74 -5.57 -3.72
N PHE A 136 -53.41 -6.84 -3.78
CA PHE A 136 -53.71 -7.69 -4.94
C PHE A 136 -53.95 -9.10 -4.38
N THR A 137 -55.21 -9.52 -4.37
CA THR A 137 -55.64 -10.89 -4.05
C THR A 137 -56.46 -11.38 -5.24
N GLU A 138 -55.79 -11.55 -6.38
CA GLU A 138 -56.32 -12.40 -7.44
C GLU A 138 -55.67 -13.77 -7.30
N LYS A 139 -56.48 -14.79 -7.03
CA LYS A 139 -56.16 -16.12 -7.49
C LYS A 139 -56.14 -16.01 -9.01
N VAL A 140 -54.97 -15.96 -9.61
CA VAL A 140 -54.89 -15.81 -11.05
C VAL A 140 -55.32 -17.16 -11.63
N GLU A 141 -56.51 -17.25 -12.23
CA GLU A 141 -56.97 -18.46 -12.93
C GLU A 141 -56.13 -18.76 -14.19
N HIS A 142 -55.15 -17.91 -14.46
CA HIS A 142 -54.28 -17.90 -15.62
C HIS A 142 -52.91 -18.48 -15.26
N LYS A 143 -52.33 -19.25 -16.19
CA LYS A 143 -51.01 -19.86 -16.01
C LYS A 143 -49.95 -18.76 -15.92
N ILE A 144 -49.18 -18.74 -14.82
CA ILE A 144 -47.97 -17.93 -14.72
C ILE A 144 -46.94 -18.53 -15.69
N LEU A 145 -46.54 -17.74 -16.68
CA LEU A 145 -45.54 -18.14 -17.67
C LEU A 145 -44.13 -17.81 -17.21
N HIS A 146 -43.97 -16.69 -16.51
CA HIS A 146 -42.69 -16.23 -16.01
C HIS A 146 -42.88 -15.26 -14.84
N ALA A 147 -42.03 -15.39 -13.82
CA ALA A 147 -41.90 -14.43 -12.73
C ALA A 147 -40.42 -14.16 -12.50
N GLY A 148 -40.01 -12.90 -12.64
CA GLY A 148 -38.60 -12.54 -12.63
C GLY A 148 -38.37 -11.08 -12.99
N TYR A 149 -37.12 -10.76 -13.31
CA TYR A 149 -36.72 -9.41 -13.66
C TYR A 149 -36.51 -9.24 -15.16
N ILE A 150 -37.13 -8.20 -15.74
CA ILE A 150 -36.92 -7.79 -17.13
C ILE A 150 -36.30 -6.38 -17.09
N PHE A 151 -35.10 -6.20 -17.65
CA PHE A 151 -34.29 -4.96 -17.60
C PHE A 151 -34.36 -4.22 -16.27
N ASP A 152 -34.14 -4.94 -15.17
CA ASP A 152 -34.19 -4.33 -13.86
C ASP A 152 -35.58 -3.70 -13.53
N VAL A 153 -36.69 -4.40 -13.83
CA VAL A 153 -38.04 -4.16 -13.26
C VAL A 153 -38.71 -5.49 -12.84
N PRO A 154 -39.27 -5.63 -11.61
CA PRO A 154 -39.97 -6.83 -11.18
C PRO A 154 -41.24 -7.03 -12.03
N THR A 155 -41.32 -8.17 -12.71
CA THR A 155 -42.36 -8.43 -13.72
C THR A 155 -42.93 -9.84 -13.58
N VAL A 156 -44.25 -9.94 -13.69
CA VAL A 156 -44.95 -11.23 -13.78
C VAL A 156 -45.70 -11.31 -15.12
N VAL A 157 -45.48 -12.40 -15.84
CA VAL A 157 -46.11 -12.69 -17.15
C VAL A 157 -47.15 -13.77 -16.98
N LEU A 158 -48.38 -13.45 -17.37
CA LEU A 158 -49.58 -14.27 -17.20
C LEU A 158 -50.19 -14.62 -18.56
N GLN A 159 -50.70 -15.84 -18.71
CA GLN A 159 -51.41 -16.26 -19.93
C GLN A 159 -52.93 -16.26 -19.73
N GLN A 160 -53.59 -15.20 -20.20
CA GLN A 160 -55.06 -15.07 -20.16
C GLN A 160 -55.69 -15.53 -21.46
N GLN A 161 -56.17 -16.78 -21.49
CA GLN A 161 -56.75 -17.41 -22.69
C GLN A 161 -55.79 -17.37 -23.90
N ASN A 162 -56.03 -16.48 -24.88
CA ASN A 162 -55.20 -16.27 -26.08
C ASN A 162 -54.30 -15.02 -25.99
N GLU A 163 -54.32 -14.29 -24.88
CA GLU A 163 -53.55 -13.06 -24.66
C GLU A 163 -52.49 -13.26 -23.56
N ILE A 164 -51.36 -12.57 -23.70
CA ILE A 164 -50.26 -12.58 -22.73
C ILE A 164 -50.26 -11.23 -22.02
N CYS A 165 -50.55 -11.26 -20.73
CA CYS A 165 -50.62 -10.08 -19.87
C CYS A 165 -49.34 -9.95 -19.07
N VAL A 166 -48.83 -8.73 -18.94
CA VAL A 166 -47.63 -8.43 -18.16
C VAL A 166 -47.99 -7.44 -17.07
N CYS A 167 -47.77 -7.85 -15.82
CA CYS A 167 -48.00 -7.04 -14.64
C CYS A 167 -46.66 -6.51 -14.13
N GLN A 168 -46.55 -5.19 -14.00
CA GLN A 168 -45.39 -4.47 -13.46
C GLN A 168 -45.78 -3.74 -12.17
N ILE A 169 -44.87 -3.66 -11.20
CA ILE A 169 -45.02 -2.70 -10.10
C ILE A 169 -44.66 -1.32 -10.65
N ARG A 170 -45.66 -0.46 -10.85
CA ARG A 170 -45.45 0.93 -11.25
C ARG A 170 -45.57 1.86 -10.04
N GLU A 171 -44.43 2.30 -9.54
CA GLU A 171 -44.20 3.68 -9.10
C GLU A 171 -42.71 3.99 -9.19
N SER A 172 -42.37 4.99 -10.03
CA SER A 172 -41.03 5.55 -10.30
C SER A 172 -39.82 4.73 -9.83
N VAL A 173 -39.44 3.71 -10.61
CA VAL A 173 -38.30 2.86 -10.28
C VAL A 173 -37.05 3.35 -11.01
N THR A 174 -36.14 3.98 -10.27
CA THR A 174 -34.71 3.92 -10.54
C THR A 174 -34.13 2.76 -9.74
N GLN A 175 -33.63 1.74 -10.43
CA GLN A 175 -32.80 0.60 -9.94
C GLN A 175 -33.54 -0.61 -9.29
N ASN A 176 -32.90 -1.79 -9.35
CA ASN A 176 -33.35 -3.08 -8.82
C ASN A 176 -32.26 -3.80 -8.01
N TYR A 177 -32.69 -4.61 -7.03
CA TYR A 177 -31.92 -5.72 -6.42
C TYR A 177 -32.86 -6.90 -6.06
N CYS A 178 -32.32 -8.12 -5.91
CA CYS A 178 -33.05 -9.39 -5.70
C CYS A 178 -32.54 -10.15 -4.47
N VAL A 179 -33.43 -10.90 -3.82
CA VAL A 179 -33.17 -12.03 -2.91
C VAL A 179 -34.06 -13.20 -3.37
N GLU A 180 -33.50 -14.39 -3.66
CA GLU A 180 -34.26 -15.61 -3.97
C GLU A 180 -34.17 -16.61 -2.80
N SER A 181 -35.27 -17.31 -2.52
CA SER A 181 -35.32 -18.50 -1.67
C SER A 181 -35.84 -19.66 -2.52
N SER A 182 -35.06 -20.72 -2.64
CA SER A 182 -35.53 -22.01 -3.15
C SER A 182 -35.42 -23.04 -2.02
N ASN A 183 -36.55 -23.65 -1.68
CA ASN A 183 -36.81 -24.89 -0.90
C ASN A 183 -36.07 -25.21 0.41
N ASP A 184 -35.11 -24.39 0.87
CA ASP A 184 -34.20 -24.76 1.97
C ASP A 184 -34.30 -23.81 3.17
N GLY A 185 -34.97 -22.67 3.01
CA GLY A 185 -35.03 -21.60 4.02
C GLY A 185 -33.74 -20.77 4.15
N SER A 186 -32.73 -20.99 3.30
CA SER A 186 -31.52 -20.15 3.22
C SER A 186 -31.56 -19.18 2.03
N ILE A 187 -31.28 -17.91 2.32
CA ILE A 187 -31.14 -16.84 1.32
C ILE A 187 -29.75 -16.92 0.69
N HIS A 188 -29.68 -17.16 -0.62
CA HIS A 188 -28.43 -17.18 -1.38
C HIS A 188 -28.37 -16.02 -2.38
N GLU A 189 -27.27 -15.24 -2.32
CA GLU A 189 -26.97 -14.16 -3.25
C GLU A 189 -26.33 -14.72 -4.53
N PHE A 190 -27.06 -14.72 -5.65
CA PHE A 190 -26.45 -15.08 -6.93
C PHE A 190 -25.65 -13.92 -7.51
N GLY A 191 -24.33 -14.01 -7.32
CA GLY A 191 -23.33 -13.55 -8.26
C GLY A 191 -22.98 -14.68 -9.23
N ASN A 192 -23.37 -14.57 -10.49
CA ASN A 192 -22.57 -14.94 -11.67
C ASN A 192 -23.39 -14.75 -12.95
N THR A 193 -22.76 -14.11 -13.93
CA THR A 193 -23.26 -13.93 -15.30
C THR A 193 -23.26 -15.29 -16.00
N LEU A 194 -24.43 -15.83 -16.36
CA LEU A 194 -24.50 -16.93 -17.32
C LEU A 194 -24.44 -16.32 -18.73
N ILE A 195 -23.32 -16.56 -19.41
CA ILE A 195 -23.11 -16.23 -20.82
C ILE A 195 -23.77 -17.35 -21.63
N TYR A 196 -24.86 -17.03 -22.35
CA TYR A 196 -25.45 -17.96 -23.31
C TYR A 196 -24.70 -17.84 -24.65
N HIS A 197 -24.05 -18.92 -25.07
CA HIS A 197 -23.48 -19.05 -26.41
C HIS A 197 -24.52 -19.69 -27.33
N ASP A 198 -25.09 -18.90 -28.23
CA ASP A 198 -25.79 -19.41 -29.42
C ASP A 198 -25.08 -18.88 -30.68
N ASP A 199 -24.88 -19.74 -31.67
CA ASP A 199 -23.94 -19.57 -32.78
C ASP A 199 -24.33 -18.49 -33.81
N LYS A 200 -25.33 -17.64 -33.52
CA LYS A 200 -25.78 -16.58 -34.43
C LYS A 200 -26.00 -15.20 -33.82
N PHE A 201 -26.32 -15.03 -32.54
CA PHE A 201 -26.58 -13.71 -31.93
C PHE A 201 -26.24 -13.71 -30.43
N ALA A 202 -25.41 -12.77 -29.97
CA ALA A 202 -25.11 -12.58 -28.55
C ALA A 202 -25.94 -11.41 -27.99
N TYR A 203 -26.94 -11.72 -27.18
CA TYR A 203 -27.73 -10.71 -26.47
C TYR A 203 -27.12 -10.48 -25.08
N HIS A 204 -26.92 -9.20 -24.69
CA HIS A 204 -26.74 -8.84 -23.28
C HIS A 204 -28.12 -8.59 -22.67
N LEU A 205 -28.82 -9.67 -22.32
CA LEU A 205 -29.95 -9.61 -21.40
C LEU A 205 -29.42 -9.97 -20.02
N LYS A 206 -29.52 -9.08 -19.03
CA LYS A 206 -29.39 -9.46 -17.63
C LYS A 206 -30.65 -10.22 -17.23
N GLU A 207 -30.74 -11.48 -17.64
CA GLU A 207 -31.82 -12.36 -17.25
C GLU A 207 -31.46 -12.96 -15.89
N LYS A 208 -32.19 -12.57 -14.84
CA LYS A 208 -32.14 -13.23 -13.53
C LYS A 208 -33.46 -13.98 -13.34
N SER A 209 -33.54 -15.19 -13.90
CA SER A 209 -34.67 -16.10 -13.71
C SER A 209 -34.22 -17.55 -13.89
N ALA A 210 -34.95 -18.50 -13.28
CA ALA A 210 -34.67 -19.93 -13.38
C ALA A 210 -35.20 -20.59 -14.68
N ASN A 211 -36.03 -19.89 -15.47
CA ASN A 211 -36.62 -20.42 -16.71
C ASN A 211 -36.40 -19.45 -17.88
N SER A 212 -35.80 -19.93 -18.96
CA SER A 212 -35.48 -19.16 -20.17
C SER A 212 -36.73 -18.49 -20.78
N LEU A 213 -36.68 -17.17 -20.97
CA LEU A 213 -37.74 -16.42 -21.64
C LEU A 213 -37.73 -16.70 -23.16
N ASP A 214 -38.85 -17.20 -23.70
CA ASP A 214 -38.99 -17.45 -25.14
C ASP A 214 -39.15 -16.11 -25.90
N ILE A 215 -38.28 -15.88 -26.88
CA ILE A 215 -38.27 -14.67 -27.74
C ILE A 215 -39.58 -14.53 -28.53
N GLU A 216 -40.27 -15.63 -28.87
CA GLU A 216 -41.61 -15.56 -29.47
C GLU A 216 -42.67 -14.99 -28.52
N LEU A 217 -42.48 -15.16 -27.21
CA LEU A 217 -43.35 -14.61 -26.18
C LEU A 217 -43.23 -13.08 -26.12
N ILE A 218 -41.98 -12.57 -26.15
CA ILE A 218 -41.66 -11.13 -26.16
C ILE A 218 -42.32 -10.43 -27.35
N LYS A 219 -42.30 -11.06 -28.53
CA LYS A 219 -42.91 -10.52 -29.76
C LYS A 219 -44.45 -10.42 -29.68
N LYS A 220 -45.11 -11.24 -28.85
CA LYS A 220 -46.56 -11.21 -28.65
C LYS A 220 -47.01 -10.20 -27.59
N VAL A 221 -46.11 -9.73 -26.72
CA VAL A 221 -46.41 -8.67 -25.74
C VAL A 221 -46.32 -7.31 -26.42
N HIS A 222 -47.37 -6.97 -27.18
CA HIS A 222 -47.37 -5.84 -28.11
C HIS A 222 -47.25 -4.45 -27.44
N LYS A 223 -47.31 -4.35 -26.10
CA LYS A 223 -47.20 -3.09 -25.34
C LYS A 223 -46.57 -3.31 -23.96
N PHE A 224 -45.25 -3.47 -23.90
CA PHE A 224 -44.51 -3.20 -22.68
C PHE A 224 -44.44 -1.67 -22.48
N ILE A 225 -45.36 -1.12 -21.67
CA ILE A 225 -45.37 0.31 -21.40
C ILE A 225 -44.27 0.61 -20.37
N GLY A 226 -43.14 1.19 -20.78
CA GLY A 226 -42.14 1.76 -19.86
C GLY A 226 -40.69 1.36 -20.10
N PHE A 227 -40.40 0.39 -20.97
CA PHE A 227 -39.02 0.08 -21.35
C PHE A 227 -38.52 0.96 -22.49
N SER A 228 -37.20 1.12 -22.57
CA SER A 228 -36.52 1.67 -23.73
C SER A 228 -37.03 0.97 -24.99
N GLN A 229 -37.47 1.74 -25.98
CA GLN A 229 -37.90 1.21 -27.28
C GLN A 229 -36.76 0.60 -28.10
N THR A 230 -35.61 0.33 -27.49
CA THR A 230 -34.38 -0.08 -28.15
C THR A 230 -33.49 -0.97 -27.27
N LEU A 231 -32.75 -1.86 -27.91
CA LEU A 231 -31.76 -2.80 -27.40
C LEU A 231 -30.39 -2.47 -27.99
N VAL A 232 -29.32 -2.56 -27.17
CA VAL A 232 -27.95 -2.57 -27.70
C VAL A 232 -27.56 -4.01 -28.00
N ILE A 233 -27.39 -4.33 -29.28
CA ILE A 233 -27.08 -5.69 -29.76
C ILE A 233 -25.61 -5.76 -30.17
N HIS A 234 -24.92 -6.82 -29.74
CA HIS A 234 -23.54 -7.12 -30.12
C HIS A 234 -23.51 -8.15 -31.25
N GLU A 235 -23.02 -7.75 -32.43
CA GLU A 235 -22.93 -8.63 -33.59
C GLU A 235 -21.50 -8.60 -34.16
N LYS A 236 -20.76 -9.71 -34.02
CA LYS A 236 -19.46 -9.98 -34.69
C LYS A 236 -18.58 -8.73 -34.90
N SER A 237 -18.18 -8.08 -33.80
CA SER A 237 -17.35 -6.86 -33.71
C SER A 237 -18.03 -5.49 -33.92
N MET A 238 -19.35 -5.43 -34.14
CA MET A 238 -20.12 -4.18 -34.23
C MET A 238 -21.18 -4.13 -33.13
N LYS A 239 -21.29 -2.99 -32.45
CA LYS A 239 -22.39 -2.71 -31.52
C LYS A 239 -23.49 -1.98 -32.30
N LYS A 240 -24.77 -2.27 -32.06
CA LYS A 240 -25.88 -1.58 -32.75
C LYS A 240 -26.96 -1.21 -31.74
N ILE A 241 -27.47 0.02 -31.83
CA ILE A 241 -28.72 0.42 -31.17
C ILE A 241 -29.84 0.02 -32.11
N VAL A 242 -30.70 -0.88 -31.67
CA VAL A 242 -31.78 -1.47 -32.48
C VAL A 242 -33.09 -1.22 -31.78
N ASN A 243 -34.13 -0.77 -32.48
CA ASN A 243 -35.44 -0.62 -31.88
C ASN A 243 -36.11 -1.99 -31.58
N LEU A 244 -37.20 -2.00 -30.81
CA LEU A 244 -37.93 -3.23 -30.46
C LEU A 244 -38.51 -3.98 -31.68
N GLU A 245 -38.55 -3.33 -32.85
CA GLU A 245 -38.96 -3.93 -34.13
C GLU A 245 -37.78 -4.56 -34.90
N GLY A 246 -36.56 -4.50 -34.36
CA GLY A 246 -35.35 -5.04 -34.98
C GLY A 246 -34.67 -4.12 -35.99
N GLN A 247 -35.10 -2.85 -36.11
CA GLN A 247 -34.50 -1.86 -37.01
C GLN A 247 -33.31 -1.16 -36.34
N VAL A 248 -32.18 -1.08 -37.04
CA VAL A 248 -30.97 -0.41 -36.55
C VAL A 248 -31.19 1.10 -36.56
N GLU A 249 -31.17 1.73 -35.37
CA GLU A 249 -31.25 3.18 -35.20
C GLU A 249 -29.86 3.84 -35.28
N TYR A 250 -28.81 3.16 -34.79
CA TYR A 250 -27.45 3.69 -34.78
C TYR A 250 -26.40 2.57 -34.73
N GLU A 251 -25.33 2.69 -35.52
CA GLU A 251 -24.19 1.75 -35.50
C GLU A 251 -23.04 2.30 -34.66
N LEU A 252 -22.50 1.46 -33.78
CA LEU A 252 -21.47 1.77 -32.81
C LEU A 252 -20.22 0.94 -33.11
N SER A 253 -19.06 1.52 -32.81
CA SER A 253 -17.81 0.76 -32.78
C SER A 253 -17.78 -0.18 -31.56
N SER A 254 -16.90 -1.20 -31.56
CA SER A 254 -16.71 -2.08 -30.40
C SER A 254 -16.36 -1.33 -29.11
N ASP A 255 -15.72 -0.16 -29.25
CA ASP A 255 -15.12 0.60 -28.14
C ASP A 255 -16.02 1.75 -27.68
N ASP A 256 -17.13 2.00 -28.39
CA ASP A 256 -18.10 3.04 -28.03
C ASP A 256 -18.88 2.63 -26.76
N PHE A 257 -18.99 3.55 -25.80
CA PHE A 257 -19.84 3.40 -24.62
C PHE A 257 -21.15 4.17 -24.82
N VAL A 258 -22.28 3.51 -24.57
CA VAL A 258 -23.60 4.13 -24.71
C VAL A 258 -24.20 4.35 -23.34
N ILE A 259 -24.57 5.59 -23.05
CA ILE A 259 -25.28 5.98 -21.85
C ILE A 259 -26.68 6.44 -22.29
N GLN A 260 -27.71 5.73 -21.85
CA GLN A 260 -29.08 6.08 -22.13
C GLN A 260 -29.64 7.03 -21.07
N ASN A 261 -30.33 8.08 -21.52
CA ASN A 261 -31.14 8.90 -20.61
C ASN A 261 -32.40 8.12 -20.22
N LEU A 262 -32.47 7.67 -18.96
CA LEU A 262 -33.60 6.90 -18.43
C LEU A 262 -34.85 7.76 -18.18
N GLU A 263 -34.71 9.06 -17.92
CA GLU A 263 -35.83 9.95 -17.58
C GLU A 263 -36.59 10.43 -18.82
N THR A 264 -35.88 10.85 -19.86
CA THR A 264 -36.52 11.40 -21.07
C THR A 264 -36.61 10.40 -22.22
N GLN A 265 -35.80 9.33 -22.19
CA GLN A 265 -35.62 8.35 -23.28
C GLN A 265 -35.33 8.95 -24.68
N LYS A 266 -35.05 10.26 -24.74
CA LYS A 266 -34.92 11.05 -25.97
C LYS A 266 -33.50 11.07 -26.51
N TYR A 267 -32.52 11.08 -25.62
CA TYR A 267 -31.10 11.24 -25.96
C TYR A 267 -30.29 10.01 -25.60
N TYR A 268 -29.45 9.55 -26.55
CA TYR A 268 -28.34 8.65 -26.29
C TYR A 268 -27.04 9.45 -26.25
N TYR A 269 -26.26 9.28 -25.19
CA TYR A 269 -24.92 9.82 -25.10
C TYR A 269 -23.94 8.71 -25.44
N ILE A 270 -23.21 8.88 -26.52
CA ILE A 270 -22.24 7.92 -27.01
C ILE A 270 -20.87 8.51 -26.76
N VAL A 271 -20.15 7.92 -25.81
CA VAL A 271 -18.78 8.29 -25.49
C VAL A 271 -17.85 7.50 -26.41
N LYS A 272 -17.17 8.21 -27.31
CA LYS A 272 -16.19 7.64 -28.24
C LYS A 272 -14.81 8.11 -27.86
N GLN A 273 -13.84 7.20 -27.83
CA GLN A 273 -12.43 7.54 -27.65
C GLN A 273 -11.67 7.25 -28.94
N LYS A 274 -11.01 8.26 -29.52
CA LYS A 274 -10.19 8.08 -30.72
C LYS A 274 -8.95 8.97 -30.64
N ASN A 275 -7.76 8.41 -30.79
CA ASN A 275 -6.47 9.14 -30.80
C ASN A 275 -6.25 10.08 -29.59
N ASN A 276 -6.62 9.66 -28.38
CA ASN A 276 -6.59 10.49 -27.16
C ASN A 276 -7.55 11.69 -27.17
N GLU A 277 -8.60 11.66 -27.98
CA GLU A 277 -9.71 12.60 -27.89
C GLU A 277 -10.96 11.86 -27.44
N LEU A 278 -11.69 12.46 -26.50
CA LEU A 278 -12.98 11.95 -26.05
C LEU A 278 -14.09 12.77 -26.71
N LYS A 279 -14.87 12.10 -27.54
CA LYS A 279 -15.98 12.71 -28.27
C LYS A 279 -17.28 12.19 -27.68
N ILE A 280 -18.07 13.11 -27.12
CA ILE A 280 -19.42 12.78 -26.65
C ILE A 280 -20.38 13.11 -27.79
N VAL A 281 -20.92 12.07 -28.41
CA VAL A 281 -21.92 12.19 -29.47
C VAL A 281 -23.29 12.04 -28.83
N ILE A 282 -24.10 13.09 -28.89
CA ILE A 282 -25.49 13.10 -28.48
C ILE A 282 -26.32 12.74 -29.70
N PHE A 283 -27.02 11.61 -29.63
CA PHE A 283 -28.00 11.22 -30.64
C PHE A 283 -29.41 11.53 -30.12
N ASP A 284 -30.11 12.43 -30.82
CA ASP A 284 -31.52 12.75 -30.57
C ASP A 284 -32.40 11.77 -31.35
N ARG A 285 -33.19 10.98 -30.62
CA ARG A 285 -34.02 9.92 -31.20
C ARG A 285 -35.17 10.46 -32.05
N ASP A 286 -35.74 11.61 -31.65
CA ASP A 286 -36.92 12.18 -32.31
C ASP A 286 -36.55 12.78 -33.67
N THR A 287 -35.38 13.43 -33.74
CA THR A 287 -34.92 14.12 -34.95
C THR A 287 -33.95 13.29 -35.78
N LYS A 288 -33.45 12.16 -35.25
CA LYS A 288 -32.35 11.34 -35.80
C LYS A 288 -31.07 12.16 -36.06
N GLN A 289 -30.90 13.30 -35.40
CA GLN A 289 -29.72 14.15 -35.54
C GLN A 289 -28.67 13.80 -34.50
N THR A 290 -27.41 13.83 -34.93
CA THR A 290 -26.24 13.71 -34.05
C THR A 290 -25.62 15.07 -33.80
N TYR A 291 -25.49 15.45 -32.54
CA TYR A 291 -24.66 16.55 -32.11
C TYR A 291 -23.40 15.97 -31.46
N SER A 292 -22.25 16.60 -31.65
CA SER A 292 -21.03 16.11 -31.00
C SER A 292 -20.29 17.23 -30.32
N ASP A 293 -20.07 17.08 -29.02
CA ASP A 293 -19.16 17.90 -28.25
C ASP A 293 -17.82 17.15 -28.17
N ILE A 294 -16.76 17.77 -28.68
CA ILE A 294 -15.40 17.24 -28.58
C ILE A 294 -14.79 17.79 -27.31
N ILE A 295 -14.35 16.90 -26.43
CA ILE A 295 -13.61 17.27 -25.22
C ILE A 295 -12.24 16.61 -25.36
N GLU A 296 -11.22 17.43 -25.61
CA GLU A 296 -9.84 16.95 -25.64
C GLU A 296 -9.45 16.48 -24.23
N LEU A 297 -9.21 15.17 -24.09
CA LEU A 297 -8.78 14.54 -22.84
C LEU A 297 -7.50 13.77 -23.12
N GLN A 298 -6.39 14.25 -22.58
CA GLN A 298 -5.10 13.57 -22.70
C GLN A 298 -5.06 12.30 -21.81
N SER A 299 -5.67 11.21 -22.26
CA SER A 299 -5.49 9.88 -21.68
C SER A 299 -5.24 8.84 -22.78
N LYS A 300 -4.20 8.04 -22.59
CA LYS A 300 -3.84 6.90 -23.47
C LYS A 300 -4.57 5.61 -23.09
N SER A 301 -5.22 5.58 -21.92
CA SER A 301 -5.94 4.43 -21.39
C SER A 301 -7.34 4.33 -21.99
N SER A 302 -7.83 3.13 -22.26
CA SER A 302 -9.20 2.93 -22.76
C SER A 302 -10.24 3.23 -21.67
N ILE A 303 -11.46 3.58 -22.07
CA ILE A 303 -12.56 3.77 -21.11
C ILE A 303 -12.99 2.40 -20.54
N LEU A 304 -13.18 2.35 -19.23
CA LEU A 304 -13.68 1.19 -18.49
C LEU A 304 -15.17 1.35 -18.20
N ASN A 305 -15.56 2.48 -17.58
CA ASN A 305 -16.95 2.80 -17.25
C ASN A 305 -17.24 4.27 -17.56
N ALA A 306 -18.48 4.59 -17.91
CA ALA A 306 -18.94 5.97 -18.10
C ALA A 306 -20.37 6.14 -17.58
N PHE A 307 -20.60 7.19 -16.81
CA PHE A 307 -21.88 7.48 -16.16
C PHE A 307 -22.32 8.93 -16.38
N LEU A 308 -23.63 9.16 -16.45
CA LEU A 308 -24.22 10.51 -16.51
C LEU A 308 -24.56 10.98 -15.09
N ILE A 309 -23.98 12.12 -14.67
CA ILE A 309 -24.10 12.66 -13.31
C ILE A 309 -25.14 13.78 -13.18
N ASP A 310 -25.24 14.63 -14.19
CA ASP A 310 -26.16 15.77 -14.18
C ASP A 310 -26.59 16.08 -15.61
N GLN A 311 -27.89 15.97 -15.90
CA GLN A 311 -28.38 16.17 -17.25
C GLN A 311 -28.35 17.65 -17.66
N ASN A 312 -28.79 18.53 -16.77
CA ASN A 312 -28.87 19.98 -17.04
C ASN A 312 -27.48 20.58 -17.26
N LYS A 313 -26.50 20.09 -16.50
CA LYS A 313 -25.11 20.50 -16.63
C LYS A 313 -24.32 19.61 -17.58
N ARG A 314 -24.91 18.55 -18.15
CA ARG A 314 -24.24 17.52 -18.98
C ARG A 314 -22.92 17.04 -18.35
N GLN A 315 -22.99 16.62 -17.10
CA GLN A 315 -21.82 16.10 -16.39
C GLN A 315 -21.68 14.61 -16.58
N PHE A 316 -20.47 14.17 -16.90
CA PHE A 316 -20.13 12.76 -17.11
C PHE A 316 -19.00 12.35 -16.17
N LEU A 317 -19.17 11.21 -15.51
CA LEU A 317 -18.14 10.56 -14.72
C LEU A 317 -17.57 9.41 -15.55
N ILE A 318 -16.30 9.51 -15.92
CA ILE A 318 -15.62 8.54 -16.78
C ILE A 318 -14.49 7.91 -15.98
N GLN A 319 -14.46 6.58 -15.95
CA GLN A 319 -13.39 5.79 -15.36
C GLN A 319 -12.65 5.05 -16.48
N TYR A 320 -11.33 5.20 -16.51
CA TYR A 320 -10.44 4.57 -17.49
C TYR A 320 -9.95 3.20 -17.00
N SER A 321 -9.32 2.43 -17.89
CA SER A 321 -8.77 1.09 -17.63
C SER A 321 -7.61 1.09 -16.64
N ASP A 322 -6.92 2.22 -16.51
CA ASP A 322 -5.91 2.47 -15.47
C ASP A 322 -6.54 2.96 -14.16
N LEU A 323 -7.86 2.83 -13.99
CA LEU A 323 -8.67 3.33 -12.87
C LEU A 323 -8.60 4.84 -12.62
N GLN A 324 -8.03 5.64 -13.52
CA GLN A 324 -8.18 7.08 -13.40
C GLN A 324 -9.66 7.45 -13.60
N THR A 325 -10.21 8.24 -12.69
CA THR A 325 -11.60 8.68 -12.74
C THR A 325 -11.67 10.19 -12.94
N VAL A 326 -12.45 10.64 -13.90
CA VAL A 326 -12.55 12.04 -14.31
C VAL A 326 -14.00 12.46 -14.35
N LEU A 327 -14.31 13.58 -13.69
CA LEU A 327 -15.61 14.24 -13.83
C LEU A 327 -15.48 15.37 -14.85
N ILE A 328 -16.34 15.33 -15.87
CA ILE A 328 -16.34 16.26 -17.00
C ILE A 328 -17.67 16.97 -17.04
N ASP A 329 -17.66 18.24 -17.45
CA ASP A 329 -18.82 19.08 -17.74
C ASP A 329 -18.63 19.70 -19.13
N ASN A 330 -19.61 20.44 -19.66
CA ASN A 330 -19.52 21.18 -20.92
C ASN A 330 -18.35 22.18 -20.97
N LYS A 331 -17.81 22.56 -19.81
CA LYS A 331 -16.68 23.50 -19.66
C LYS A 331 -15.31 22.81 -19.58
N GLY A 332 -15.27 21.47 -19.65
CA GLY A 332 -14.05 20.67 -19.49
C GLY A 332 -14.01 19.85 -18.20
N ILE A 333 -12.81 19.47 -17.78
CA ILE A 333 -12.58 18.62 -16.59
C ILE A 333 -12.83 19.44 -15.32
N LYS A 334 -13.67 18.92 -14.42
CA LYS A 334 -13.87 19.49 -13.07
C LYS A 334 -12.83 19.01 -12.08
N TRP A 335 -12.64 17.70 -12.03
CA TRP A 335 -11.63 17.08 -11.20
C TRP A 335 -11.20 15.74 -11.80
N THR A 336 -10.00 15.32 -11.42
CA THR A 336 -9.46 14.00 -11.73
C THR A 336 -9.08 13.33 -10.41
N THR A 337 -9.35 12.04 -10.29
CA THR A 337 -8.91 11.24 -9.15
C THR A 337 -8.24 9.97 -9.64
N GLU A 338 -7.01 9.76 -9.17
CA GLU A 338 -6.24 8.56 -9.48
C GLU A 338 -6.62 7.44 -8.49
N GLN A 339 -7.37 6.44 -8.95
CA GLN A 339 -7.86 5.32 -8.13
C GLN A 339 -7.03 4.04 -8.28
N SER A 340 -6.09 3.98 -9.22
CA SER A 340 -5.20 2.81 -9.37
C SER A 340 -4.38 2.50 -8.12
N LEU A 341 -4.15 3.51 -7.28
CA LEU A 341 -3.50 3.41 -5.98
C LEU A 341 -4.22 2.48 -4.97
N ILE A 342 -5.42 1.98 -5.28
CA ILE A 342 -6.14 1.02 -4.42
C ILE A 342 -5.45 -0.35 -4.41
N SER A 343 -4.71 -0.68 -5.47
CA SER A 343 -4.03 -1.96 -5.63
C SER A 343 -2.59 -1.72 -6.01
N ILE A 344 -1.76 -1.58 -4.97
CA ILE A 344 -0.32 -1.34 -5.09
C ILE A 344 0.41 -2.68 -5.08
N ASP A 345 1.25 -2.88 -6.11
CA ASP A 345 2.10 -4.06 -6.23
C ASP A 345 3.43 -3.84 -5.50
N THR A 346 4.10 -2.70 -5.78
CA THR A 346 5.33 -2.30 -5.08
C THR A 346 5.43 -0.80 -4.87
N ILE A 347 6.18 -0.42 -3.83
CA ILE A 347 6.52 0.97 -3.48
C ILE A 347 8.02 1.06 -3.41
N PHE A 348 8.59 2.10 -4.02
CA PHE A 348 10.00 2.42 -3.87
C PHE A 348 10.21 3.94 -3.82
N TYR A 349 11.36 4.35 -3.30
CA TYR A 349 11.67 5.74 -3.01
C TYR A 349 12.92 6.17 -3.76
N GLU A 350 12.97 7.42 -4.17
CA GLU A 350 14.15 8.05 -4.75
C GLU A 350 14.44 9.35 -4.02
N LYS A 351 15.71 9.55 -3.64
CA LYS A 351 16.14 10.79 -3.00
C LYS A 351 16.26 11.88 -4.08
N TYR A 352 15.92 13.11 -3.72
CA TYR A 352 16.21 14.24 -4.60
C TYR A 352 17.73 14.38 -4.78
N GLU A 353 18.18 14.51 -6.02
CA GLU A 353 19.57 14.88 -6.29
C GLU A 353 19.79 16.32 -5.82
N ASN A 354 20.67 16.50 -4.83
CA ASN A 354 21.04 17.83 -4.35
C ASN A 354 21.78 18.59 -5.46
N GLN A 355 21.11 19.54 -6.09
CA GLN A 355 21.70 20.38 -7.14
C GLN A 355 22.96 21.13 -6.63
N GLU A 356 23.02 21.51 -5.36
CA GLU A 356 24.18 22.22 -4.80
C GLU A 356 25.41 21.34 -4.54
N GLN A 357 25.24 20.03 -4.28
CA GLN A 357 26.40 19.11 -4.21
C GLN A 357 26.98 18.78 -5.59
N THR A 358 26.28 19.14 -6.67
CA THR A 358 26.79 19.09 -8.04
C THR A 358 27.46 20.37 -8.51
N HIS A 359 27.81 21.30 -7.61
CA HIS A 359 29.11 21.94 -7.79
C HIS A 359 30.16 20.85 -7.55
N LYS A 360 30.44 20.05 -8.59
CA LYS A 360 31.62 19.20 -8.66
C LYS A 360 32.82 20.12 -8.52
N ASN A 361 33.19 20.32 -7.27
CA ASN A 361 34.29 21.15 -6.85
C ASN A 361 35.52 20.56 -7.54
N SER A 362 36.27 21.38 -8.27
CA SER A 362 37.43 20.91 -9.03
C SER A 362 38.45 20.19 -8.14
N TYR A 363 38.41 20.42 -6.82
CA TYR A 363 39.09 19.62 -5.82
C TYR A 363 38.60 18.18 -5.71
N TYR A 364 37.29 17.95 -5.53
CA TYR A 364 36.72 16.60 -5.41
C TYR A 364 36.84 15.80 -6.71
N GLU A 365 36.68 16.44 -7.88
CA GLU A 365 36.95 15.79 -9.17
C GLU A 365 38.42 15.35 -9.30
N SER A 366 39.34 16.20 -8.85
CA SER A 366 40.76 15.89 -8.85
C SER A 366 41.07 14.73 -7.91
N LEU A 367 40.50 14.72 -6.70
CA LEU A 367 40.63 13.63 -5.72
C LEU A 367 40.05 12.31 -6.23
N GLU A 368 38.87 12.32 -6.85
CA GLU A 368 38.27 11.12 -7.45
C GLU A 368 39.15 10.55 -8.56
N LYS A 369 39.75 11.41 -9.40
CA LYS A 369 40.52 11.00 -10.58
C LYS A 369 41.93 10.52 -10.24
N HIS A 370 42.60 11.15 -9.28
CA HIS A 370 44.02 10.91 -9.01
C HIS A 370 44.28 10.25 -7.66
N GLY A 371 43.28 10.21 -6.77
CA GLY A 371 43.37 9.63 -5.43
C GLY A 371 44.08 10.55 -4.43
N ALA A 372 43.62 10.53 -3.17
CA ALA A 372 44.16 11.39 -2.10
C ALA A 372 45.64 11.14 -1.77
N ASN A 373 46.16 9.95 -2.11
CA ASN A 373 47.51 9.50 -1.75
C ASN A 373 48.52 9.62 -2.89
N ASN A 374 48.16 10.26 -4.02
CA ASN A 374 49.07 10.36 -5.16
C ASN A 374 50.02 11.56 -4.99
N PRO A 375 51.34 11.33 -4.77
CA PRO A 375 52.28 12.40 -4.44
C PRO A 375 52.47 13.40 -5.59
N LEU A 376 52.19 13.00 -6.83
CA LEU A 376 52.31 13.87 -8.01
C LEU A 376 51.22 14.96 -8.08
N PHE A 377 50.04 14.68 -7.51
CA PHE A 377 48.88 15.57 -7.60
C PHE A 377 48.58 16.30 -6.29
N LEU A 378 49.36 16.06 -5.22
CA LEU A 378 49.16 16.68 -3.90
C LEU A 378 49.12 18.22 -3.96
N ILE A 379 50.07 18.84 -4.67
CA ILE A 379 50.13 20.30 -4.82
C ILE A 379 48.91 20.81 -5.60
N GLN A 380 48.51 20.10 -6.66
CA GLN A 380 47.32 20.43 -7.44
C GLN A 380 46.03 20.27 -6.62
N HIS A 381 45.94 19.26 -5.75
CA HIS A 381 44.84 19.07 -4.81
C HIS A 381 44.78 20.22 -3.80
N ILE A 382 45.91 20.67 -3.26
CA ILE A 382 45.95 21.79 -2.32
C ILE A 382 45.54 23.10 -3.01
N ILE A 383 46.09 23.39 -4.19
CA ILE A 383 45.78 24.61 -4.94
C ILE A 383 44.31 24.63 -5.34
N SER A 384 43.77 23.52 -5.88
CA SER A 384 42.35 23.41 -6.21
C SER A 384 41.49 23.61 -4.97
N ARG A 385 41.80 22.97 -3.84
CA ARG A 385 41.07 23.20 -2.59
C ARG A 385 41.02 24.68 -2.20
N VAL A 386 42.17 25.35 -2.15
CA VAL A 386 42.25 26.76 -1.73
C VAL A 386 41.47 27.67 -2.68
N LEU A 387 41.57 27.46 -4.00
CA LEU A 387 40.84 28.25 -4.97
C LEU A 387 39.32 28.08 -4.85
N ASN A 388 38.85 26.86 -4.58
CA ASN A 388 37.42 26.63 -4.39
C ASN A 388 36.92 27.23 -3.08
N GLU A 389 37.67 27.13 -1.98
CA GLU A 389 37.29 27.78 -0.70
C GLU A 389 37.23 29.31 -0.83
N ILE A 390 38.13 29.93 -1.62
CA ILE A 390 38.07 31.37 -1.92
C ILE A 390 36.82 31.71 -2.75
N ARG A 391 36.48 30.87 -3.73
CA ARG A 391 35.28 31.04 -4.55
C ARG A 391 34.01 30.90 -3.70
N ASP A 392 33.93 29.89 -2.84
CA ASP A 392 32.81 29.67 -1.94
C ASP A 392 32.63 30.86 -0.99
N LEU A 393 33.74 31.44 -0.49
CA LEU A 393 33.70 32.69 0.29
C LEU A 393 33.20 33.90 -0.50
N GLN A 394 33.56 34.01 -1.79
CA GLN A 394 33.06 35.07 -2.67
C GLN A 394 31.56 34.91 -2.93
N GLU A 395 31.12 33.70 -3.26
CA GLU A 395 29.70 33.39 -3.48
C GLU A 395 28.89 33.62 -2.20
N LEU A 396 29.39 33.23 -1.03
CA LEU A 396 28.75 33.50 0.26
C LEU A 396 28.66 35.01 0.55
N ALA A 397 29.70 35.78 0.23
CA ALA A 397 29.69 37.23 0.39
C ALA A 397 28.69 37.91 -0.55
N ILE A 398 28.61 37.47 -1.83
CA ILE A 398 27.65 37.97 -2.82
C ILE A 398 26.22 37.62 -2.38
N HIS A 399 25.98 36.36 -2.05
CA HIS A 399 24.67 35.87 -1.57
C HIS A 399 24.24 36.57 -0.28
N PHE A 400 25.19 36.93 0.60
CA PHE A 400 24.91 37.73 1.80
C PHE A 400 24.48 39.16 1.46
N ILE A 401 25.17 39.82 0.51
CA ILE A 401 24.82 41.17 0.04
C ILE A 401 23.44 41.17 -0.64
N ASP A 402 23.16 40.17 -1.46
CA ASP A 402 21.91 40.08 -2.23
C ASP A 402 20.67 39.73 -1.40
N ASN A 403 20.87 39.12 -0.22
CA ASN A 403 19.82 38.70 0.71
C ASN A 403 19.71 39.55 1.97
N LEU A 404 20.44 40.66 2.06
CA LEU A 404 20.23 41.67 3.09
C LEU A 404 18.81 42.27 2.94
N GLY A 405 17.89 41.85 3.82
CA GLY A 405 16.52 42.38 3.89
C GLY A 405 15.43 41.55 3.19
N LYS A 406 15.72 40.34 2.70
CA LYS A 406 14.71 39.41 2.16
C LYS A 406 14.43 38.26 3.14
N GLU A 407 13.15 37.94 3.37
CA GLU A 407 12.75 36.72 4.06
C GLU A 407 13.09 35.50 3.19
N LYS A 408 13.73 34.49 3.78
CA LYS A 408 14.31 33.35 3.07
C LYS A 408 13.27 32.28 2.72
N VAL A 409 13.33 31.78 1.49
CA VAL A 409 12.61 30.58 0.97
C VAL A 409 13.45 29.29 1.21
N GLN A 410 14.35 29.28 2.20
CA GLN A 410 15.41 28.26 2.39
C GLN A 410 14.97 26.89 2.98
N THR A 411 13.68 26.61 3.13
CA THR A 411 13.23 25.39 3.81
C THR A 411 13.26 24.13 2.96
N ARG A 412 12.99 24.24 1.66
CA ARG A 412 12.82 23.07 0.77
C ARG A 412 14.12 22.31 0.50
N GLU A 413 15.25 23.02 0.40
CA GLU A 413 16.56 22.43 0.07
C GLU A 413 17.19 21.65 1.23
N MET A 414 16.97 22.12 2.46
CA MET A 414 17.44 21.45 3.68
C MET A 414 16.70 20.12 3.90
N GLU A 415 15.40 20.06 3.65
CA GLU A 415 14.60 18.83 3.78
C GLU A 415 15.00 17.75 2.76
N GLN A 416 15.36 18.15 1.54
CA GLN A 416 15.95 17.26 0.53
C GLN A 416 17.31 16.72 1.01
N THR A 417 18.15 17.59 1.57
CA THR A 417 19.48 17.21 2.09
C THR A 417 19.39 16.18 3.22
N TYR A 418 18.45 16.35 4.15
CA TYR A 418 18.21 15.37 5.22
C TYR A 418 17.41 14.14 4.77
N GLY A 419 16.99 14.09 3.50
CA GLY A 419 16.17 13.00 2.96
C GLY A 419 14.79 12.91 3.62
N LEU A 420 14.29 14.01 4.20
CA LEU A 420 12.93 14.14 4.73
C LEU A 420 11.91 14.33 3.60
N LYS A 421 12.36 14.95 2.50
CA LYS A 421 11.63 15.06 1.24
C LYS A 421 12.21 14.08 0.23
N GLN A 422 11.39 13.16 -0.28
CA GLN A 422 11.76 12.12 -1.23
C GLN A 422 10.67 11.97 -2.29
N LYS A 423 11.00 11.38 -3.44
CA LYS A 423 10.03 10.95 -4.44
C LYS A 423 9.57 9.54 -4.10
N VAL A 424 8.26 9.32 -4.07
CA VAL A 424 7.65 8.03 -3.79
C VAL A 424 7.02 7.51 -5.08
N TYR A 425 7.45 6.33 -5.51
CA TYR A 425 6.93 5.65 -6.68
C TYR A 425 5.99 4.52 -6.25
N PHE A 426 4.77 4.55 -6.78
CA PHE A 426 3.77 3.51 -6.64
C PHE A 426 3.63 2.80 -7.98
N LEU A 427 3.91 1.50 -8.00
CA LEU A 427 3.61 0.65 -9.13
C LEU A 427 2.34 -0.14 -8.82
N THR A 428 1.31 0.07 -9.62
CA THR A 428 -0.01 -0.52 -9.41
C THR A 428 -0.15 -1.83 -10.17
N THR A 429 -1.04 -2.71 -9.72
CA THR A 429 -1.37 -3.96 -10.42
C THR A 429 -1.96 -3.72 -11.82
N TYR A 430 -2.47 -2.51 -12.08
CA TYR A 430 -2.95 -2.05 -13.38
C TYR A 430 -1.83 -1.63 -14.35
N GLY A 431 -0.55 -1.74 -13.95
CA GLY A 431 0.59 -1.38 -14.79
C GLY A 431 0.85 0.13 -14.84
N THR A 432 0.30 0.92 -13.92
CA THR A 432 0.55 2.36 -13.83
C THR A 432 1.63 2.65 -12.80
N LEU A 433 2.67 3.37 -13.21
CA LEU A 433 3.70 3.91 -12.33
C LEU A 433 3.37 5.37 -12.02
N LEU A 434 3.20 5.68 -10.74
CA LEU A 434 2.87 7.01 -10.24
C LEU A 434 3.98 7.49 -9.32
N CYS A 435 4.51 8.69 -9.56
CA CYS A 435 5.50 9.33 -8.71
C CYS A 435 4.84 10.50 -7.97
N TYR A 436 4.91 10.47 -6.64
CA TYR A 436 4.44 11.55 -5.77
C TYR A 436 5.60 12.16 -5.00
N ASP A 437 5.52 13.47 -4.75
CA ASP A 437 6.37 14.10 -3.75
C ASP A 437 5.94 13.68 -2.33
N SER A 438 6.86 13.25 -1.47
CA SER A 438 6.51 12.76 -0.12
C SER A 438 5.95 13.82 0.82
N GLN A 439 6.15 15.11 0.52
CA GLN A 439 5.76 16.22 1.39
C GLN A 439 4.64 17.06 0.78
N GLU A 440 4.78 17.47 -0.48
CA GLU A 440 3.76 18.23 -1.21
C GLU A 440 2.63 17.34 -1.71
N LEU A 441 2.87 16.03 -1.82
CA LEU A 441 1.90 15.03 -2.25
C LEU A 441 1.31 15.34 -3.63
N SER A 442 2.08 16.07 -4.43
CA SER A 442 1.79 16.37 -5.82
C SER A 442 2.25 15.22 -6.70
N LEU A 443 1.44 14.87 -7.70
CA LEU A 443 1.80 13.88 -8.71
C LEU A 443 2.83 14.52 -9.65
N LEU A 444 4.05 13.97 -9.68
CA LEU A 444 5.16 14.46 -10.50
C LEU A 444 5.20 13.77 -11.86
N ILE A 445 5.07 12.43 -11.87
CA ILE A 445 5.19 11.60 -13.07
C ILE A 445 4.09 10.54 -13.05
N LYS A 446 3.43 10.33 -14.19
CA LYS A 446 2.52 9.21 -14.43
C LYS A 446 2.96 8.50 -15.71
N LEU A 447 3.31 7.24 -15.60
CA LEU A 447 3.72 6.39 -16.73
C LEU A 447 2.88 5.11 -16.74
N GLN A 448 2.65 4.57 -17.93
CA GLN A 448 1.83 3.39 -18.12
C GLN A 448 2.62 2.31 -18.83
N ILE A 449 2.59 1.12 -18.25
CA ILE A 449 3.11 -0.11 -18.84
C ILE A 449 1.93 -0.79 -19.53
N SER A 450 2.07 -1.08 -20.82
CA SER A 450 1.05 -1.79 -21.57
C SER A 450 0.97 -3.24 -21.10
N ASN A 451 -0.05 -3.54 -20.28
CA ASN A 451 -0.34 -4.91 -19.88
C ASN A 451 -0.63 -5.76 -21.11
N GLN A 452 0.15 -6.83 -21.28
CA GLN A 452 0.03 -7.69 -22.45
C GLN A 452 -1.11 -8.70 -22.31
N ASP A 453 -1.39 -9.18 -21.08
CA ASP A 453 -2.39 -10.19 -20.72
C ASP A 453 -2.86 -9.99 -19.26
N GLN A 454 -3.91 -10.71 -18.82
CA GLN A 454 -4.41 -10.64 -17.43
C GLN A 454 -3.44 -11.25 -16.40
N THR A 455 -2.59 -12.19 -16.84
CA THR A 455 -1.60 -12.84 -15.96
C THR A 455 -0.27 -12.09 -15.89
N PHE A 456 -0.22 -10.87 -16.42
CA PHE A 456 0.98 -10.04 -16.43
C PHE A 456 1.23 -9.43 -15.06
N ARG A 457 2.30 -9.86 -14.38
CA ARG A 457 2.63 -9.41 -13.03
C ARG A 457 4.10 -9.04 -12.89
N LEU A 458 4.40 -8.08 -12.00
CA LEU A 458 5.77 -7.83 -11.60
C LEU A 458 6.29 -9.04 -10.81
N VAL A 459 7.51 -9.45 -11.10
CA VAL A 459 8.20 -10.50 -10.34
C VAL A 459 9.44 -9.97 -9.64
N ALA A 460 10.07 -8.93 -10.18
CA ALA A 460 11.11 -8.21 -9.48
C ALA A 460 11.26 -6.76 -9.91
N HIS A 461 11.71 -5.97 -8.97
CA HIS A 461 12.17 -4.59 -9.15
C HIS A 461 13.56 -4.48 -8.55
N HIS A 462 14.45 -3.79 -9.25
CA HIS A 462 15.79 -3.51 -8.75
C HIS A 462 16.23 -2.10 -9.14
N GLN A 463 16.89 -1.43 -8.22
CA GLN A 463 17.55 -0.15 -8.46
C GLN A 463 19.00 -0.38 -8.85
N ILE A 464 19.46 0.27 -9.91
CA ILE A 464 20.87 0.24 -10.32
C ILE A 464 21.55 1.48 -9.72
N ASP A 465 22.59 1.28 -8.91
CA ASP A 465 23.44 2.38 -8.43
C ASP A 465 24.13 3.10 -9.60
N SER A 466 23.81 4.39 -9.77
CA SER A 466 24.40 5.27 -10.79
C SER A 466 25.92 5.41 -10.67
N ASN A 467 26.47 5.25 -9.46
CA ASN A 467 27.91 5.35 -9.17
C ASN A 467 28.77 4.24 -9.82
N LEU A 468 28.17 3.20 -10.39
CA LEU A 468 28.87 2.05 -10.98
C LEU A 468 28.73 1.95 -12.50
N ILE A 469 27.95 2.84 -13.14
CA ILE A 469 27.75 2.86 -14.59
C ILE A 469 28.63 3.94 -15.23
N ARG A 470 29.97 3.81 -15.13
CA ARG A 470 30.91 4.70 -15.86
C ARG A 470 31.33 4.15 -17.24
N ASN A 471 30.87 2.97 -17.63
CA ASN A 471 31.38 2.26 -18.83
C ASN A 471 30.35 2.02 -19.94
N PHE A 472 29.18 2.68 -19.93
CA PHE A 472 28.36 2.73 -21.14
C PHE A 472 28.76 3.96 -21.95
N ASP A 473 29.42 3.72 -23.09
CA ASP A 473 29.65 4.71 -24.14
C ASP A 473 28.31 5.24 -24.65
N ASN A 474 27.82 6.32 -24.03
CA ASN A 474 27.06 7.45 -24.57
C ASN A 474 26.37 8.18 -23.41
N ASN A 475 26.47 9.51 -23.44
CA ASN A 475 26.28 10.40 -22.31
C ASN A 475 24.86 10.58 -21.74
N ASP A 476 23.79 9.94 -22.23
CA ASP A 476 22.43 10.48 -21.97
C ASP A 476 21.36 9.54 -21.42
N ALA A 477 21.69 8.32 -20.96
CA ALA A 477 20.68 7.48 -20.27
C ALA A 477 21.28 6.63 -19.15
N GLN A 478 21.21 7.13 -17.92
CA GLN A 478 21.47 6.34 -16.72
C GLN A 478 20.18 5.61 -16.33
N ALA A 479 20.09 4.32 -16.68
CA ALA A 479 19.01 3.47 -16.20
C ALA A 479 19.05 3.40 -14.67
N THR A 480 18.06 3.97 -13.99
CA THR A 480 17.99 3.99 -12.52
C THR A 480 17.26 2.77 -11.97
N HIS A 481 16.27 2.23 -12.68
CA HIS A 481 15.52 1.05 -12.24
C HIS A 481 15.22 0.06 -13.37
N VAL A 482 15.16 -1.22 -12.99
CA VAL A 482 14.81 -2.35 -13.85
C VAL A 482 13.61 -3.07 -13.27
N LEU A 483 12.60 -3.31 -14.11
CA LEU A 483 11.39 -4.06 -13.78
C LEU A 483 11.31 -5.34 -14.59
N PHE A 484 11.04 -6.46 -13.92
CA PHE A 484 10.83 -7.76 -14.54
C PHE A 484 9.38 -8.16 -14.40
N TYR A 485 8.68 -8.27 -15.52
CA TYR A 485 7.30 -8.73 -15.58
C TYR A 485 7.22 -10.13 -16.19
N TYR A 486 6.38 -10.98 -15.63
CA TYR A 486 6.12 -12.31 -16.15
C TYR A 486 4.67 -12.45 -16.64
N SER A 487 4.48 -12.95 -17.86
CA SER A 487 3.17 -13.39 -18.37
C SER A 487 3.10 -14.91 -18.27
N LYS A 488 2.14 -15.42 -17.48
CA LYS A 488 1.90 -16.87 -17.35
C LYS A 488 1.29 -17.46 -18.62
N GLU A 489 0.39 -16.73 -19.27
CA GLU A 489 -0.24 -17.14 -20.53
C GLU A 489 0.78 -17.29 -21.66
N LYS A 490 1.69 -16.31 -21.81
CA LYS A 490 2.72 -16.34 -22.85
C LYS A 490 3.98 -17.11 -22.45
N GLN A 491 4.15 -17.44 -21.16
CA GLN A 491 5.39 -18.00 -20.58
C GLN A 491 6.64 -17.19 -20.96
N ARG A 492 6.54 -15.88 -20.81
CA ARG A 492 7.63 -14.94 -21.13
C ARG A 492 7.93 -14.01 -19.97
N LEU A 493 9.22 -13.76 -19.79
CA LEU A 493 9.77 -12.72 -18.94
C LEU A 493 10.08 -11.49 -19.80
N ASN A 494 9.46 -10.37 -19.47
CA ASN A 494 9.66 -9.07 -20.11
C ASN A 494 10.44 -8.16 -19.15
N THR A 495 11.52 -7.56 -19.65
CA THR A 495 12.37 -6.64 -18.89
C THR A 495 12.13 -5.22 -19.37
N PHE A 496 11.78 -4.34 -18.45
CA PHE A 496 11.62 -2.90 -18.68
C PHE A 496 12.70 -2.13 -17.94
N ILE A 497 13.25 -1.12 -18.61
CA ILE A 497 14.11 -0.12 -17.99
C ILE A 497 13.26 1.14 -17.78
N LEU A 498 13.36 1.67 -16.58
CA LEU A 498 12.81 2.97 -16.21
C LEU A 498 13.93 4.00 -16.25
N ASP A 499 13.76 5.01 -17.10
CA ASP A 499 14.53 6.24 -17.06
C ASP A 499 13.68 7.28 -16.32
N LEU A 500 14.03 7.52 -15.06
CA LEU A 500 13.31 8.46 -14.20
C LEU A 500 13.63 9.93 -14.50
N GLN A 501 14.79 10.22 -15.11
CA GLN A 501 15.17 11.59 -15.48
C GLN A 501 14.32 12.09 -16.66
N HIS A 502 14.15 11.23 -17.67
CA HIS A 502 13.35 11.56 -18.86
C HIS A 502 11.89 11.13 -18.74
N GLY A 503 11.52 10.40 -17.68
CA GLY A 503 10.17 9.87 -17.49
C GLY A 503 9.79 8.88 -18.59
N MET A 504 10.69 7.98 -18.96
CA MET A 504 10.50 7.03 -20.06
C MET A 504 10.54 5.60 -19.56
N ILE A 505 9.64 4.76 -20.09
CA ILE A 505 9.66 3.31 -19.88
C ILE A 505 9.96 2.65 -21.21
N GLN A 506 11.00 1.83 -21.27
CA GLN A 506 11.35 1.07 -22.46
C GLN A 506 11.42 -0.42 -22.16
N GLN A 507 10.77 -1.24 -22.98
CA GLN A 507 10.97 -2.68 -22.96
C GLN A 507 12.29 -3.01 -23.68
N VAL A 508 13.22 -3.66 -22.98
CA VAL A 508 14.59 -3.89 -23.47
C VAL A 508 14.85 -5.36 -23.76
N ALA A 509 14.17 -6.27 -23.05
CA ALA A 509 14.25 -7.69 -23.33
C ALA A 509 12.89 -8.37 -23.19
N SER A 510 12.72 -9.46 -23.95
CA SER A 510 11.62 -10.41 -23.79
C SER A 510 12.17 -11.79 -24.08
N GLN A 511 12.12 -12.70 -23.11
CA GLN A 511 12.65 -14.05 -23.25
C GLN A 511 11.66 -15.09 -22.73
N SER A 512 11.73 -16.30 -23.28
CA SER A 512 10.94 -17.42 -22.74
C SER A 512 11.53 -17.84 -21.40
N SER A 513 10.67 -18.01 -20.40
CA SER A 513 11.06 -18.40 -19.05
C SER A 513 9.88 -19.07 -18.38
N LYS A 514 10.14 -19.94 -17.41
CA LYS A 514 9.12 -20.27 -16.41
C LYS A 514 8.98 -19.13 -15.41
N ASN A 515 8.01 -19.26 -14.52
CA ASN A 515 7.79 -18.29 -13.47
C ASN A 515 9.07 -18.17 -12.61
N ILE A 516 9.45 -16.94 -12.30
CA ILE A 516 10.67 -16.65 -11.54
C ILE A 516 10.37 -16.83 -10.04
N LEU A 517 11.24 -17.55 -9.35
CA LEU A 517 11.14 -17.86 -7.92
C LEU A 517 12.05 -16.98 -7.06
N TRP A 518 13.28 -16.75 -7.50
CA TRP A 518 14.25 -15.94 -6.78
C TRP A 518 14.81 -14.84 -7.65
N THR A 519 14.98 -13.68 -7.04
CA THR A 519 15.60 -12.51 -7.67
C THR A 519 16.61 -11.93 -6.70
N ILE A 520 17.88 -11.97 -7.06
CA ILE A 520 18.98 -11.71 -6.14
C ILE A 520 19.85 -10.61 -6.74
N PRO A 521 19.95 -9.44 -6.11
CA PRO A 521 20.94 -8.46 -6.49
C PRO A 521 22.33 -8.97 -6.11
N TYR A 522 23.26 -8.98 -7.05
CA TYR A 522 24.62 -9.45 -6.85
C TYR A 522 25.63 -8.45 -7.42
N ARG A 523 26.67 -8.14 -6.63
CA ARG A 523 27.75 -7.28 -7.06
C ARG A 523 28.93 -8.13 -7.51
N VAL A 524 29.25 -8.04 -8.80
CA VAL A 524 30.43 -8.70 -9.37
C VAL A 524 31.66 -7.83 -9.06
N GLU A 525 32.64 -8.41 -8.37
CA GLU A 525 33.94 -7.79 -8.16
C GLU A 525 34.74 -7.89 -9.48
N GLY A 526 34.92 -6.77 -10.18
CA GLY A 526 35.93 -6.62 -11.22
C GLY A 526 37.24 -6.07 -10.66
N GLY A 527 38.16 -5.70 -11.54
CA GLY A 527 39.42 -5.04 -11.17
C GLY A 527 39.20 -3.73 -10.37
N PRO A 528 40.27 -3.08 -9.87
CA PRO A 528 40.15 -1.90 -9.02
C PRO A 528 39.31 -0.80 -9.69
N GLY A 529 38.14 -0.50 -9.11
CA GLY A 529 37.22 0.54 -9.56
C GLY A 529 36.12 0.11 -10.54
N GLN A 530 36.06 -1.17 -10.96
CA GLN A 530 35.00 -1.68 -11.85
C GLN A 530 34.17 -2.75 -11.11
N HIS A 531 33.07 -2.34 -10.50
CA HIS A 531 32.09 -3.31 -9.97
C HIS A 531 30.83 -3.23 -10.80
N ASN A 532 30.36 -4.38 -11.30
CA ASN A 532 29.12 -4.44 -12.05
C ASN A 532 28.03 -5.02 -11.13
N ASN A 533 26.95 -4.26 -10.94
CA ASN A 533 25.76 -4.78 -10.30
C ASN A 533 24.96 -5.58 -11.32
N ILE A 534 24.64 -6.82 -10.99
CA ILE A 534 23.83 -7.72 -11.79
C ILE A 534 22.67 -8.24 -10.94
N ILE A 535 21.66 -8.76 -11.63
CA ILE A 535 20.51 -9.39 -11.01
C ILE A 535 20.49 -10.84 -11.46
N ILE A 536 20.46 -11.75 -10.49
CA ILE A 536 20.33 -13.18 -10.73
C ILE A 536 18.86 -13.54 -10.53
N LEU A 537 18.22 -14.01 -11.59
CA LEU A 537 16.86 -14.51 -11.61
C LEU A 537 16.92 -16.03 -11.73
N ILE A 538 16.14 -16.74 -10.94
CA ILE A 538 16.08 -18.20 -10.97
C ILE A 538 14.63 -18.63 -11.15
N ASP A 539 14.38 -19.45 -12.17
CA ASP A 539 13.05 -19.95 -12.49
C ASP A 539 12.66 -21.22 -11.71
N GLU A 540 11.42 -21.68 -11.90
CA GLU A 540 10.88 -22.91 -11.29
C GLU A 540 11.66 -24.18 -11.64
N GLU A 541 12.35 -24.20 -12.78
CA GLU A 541 13.18 -25.32 -13.25
C GLU A 541 14.64 -25.21 -12.77
N ASN A 542 14.95 -24.22 -11.91
CA ASN A 542 16.29 -23.88 -11.41
C ASN A 542 17.24 -23.32 -12.48
N ASN A 543 16.74 -22.82 -13.61
CA ASN A 543 17.55 -22.15 -14.61
C ASN A 543 17.95 -20.76 -14.09
N VAL A 544 19.24 -20.45 -14.21
CA VAL A 544 19.82 -19.19 -13.74
C VAL A 544 19.93 -18.22 -14.90
N ILE A 545 19.27 -17.07 -14.77
CA ILE A 545 19.24 -15.98 -15.74
C ILE A 545 19.90 -14.76 -15.09
N THR A 546 20.81 -14.09 -15.79
CA THR A 546 21.45 -12.87 -15.29
C THR A 546 21.05 -11.66 -16.11
N TYR A 547 20.81 -10.54 -15.45
CA TYR A 547 20.61 -9.25 -16.10
C TYR A 547 21.49 -8.15 -15.47
N PRO A 548 22.31 -7.41 -16.25
CA PRO A 548 22.68 -7.67 -17.65
C PRO A 548 23.29 -9.06 -17.86
N LYS A 549 23.27 -9.57 -19.10
CA LYS A 549 23.77 -10.92 -19.40
C LYS A 549 25.27 -11.02 -19.06
N HIS A 550 25.64 -12.00 -18.24
CA HIS A 550 27.02 -12.22 -17.80
C HIS A 550 27.37 -13.71 -17.87
N ASP A 551 28.47 -14.07 -18.54
CA ASP A 551 28.76 -15.46 -18.89
C ASP A 551 29.35 -16.28 -17.72
N SER A 552 30.15 -15.67 -16.84
CA SER A 552 30.72 -16.35 -15.67
C SER A 552 30.44 -15.59 -14.37
N LEU A 553 29.65 -16.18 -13.47
CA LEU A 553 29.51 -15.66 -12.11
C LEU A 553 30.50 -16.39 -11.20
N ASN A 554 31.54 -15.68 -10.76
CA ASN A 554 32.31 -16.11 -9.60
C ASN A 554 31.53 -15.72 -8.33
N THR A 555 30.40 -16.39 -8.09
CA THR A 555 29.55 -16.11 -6.93
C THR A 555 30.28 -16.52 -5.66
N LYS A 556 30.50 -15.58 -4.73
CA LYS A 556 30.66 -15.95 -3.31
C LYS A 556 29.43 -16.79 -2.92
N GLU A 557 29.58 -17.80 -2.07
CA GLU A 557 28.52 -18.79 -1.79
C GLU A 557 27.17 -18.12 -1.46
N ILE A 558 26.20 -18.20 -2.38
CA ILE A 558 24.84 -17.73 -2.15
C ILE A 558 24.00 -18.92 -1.71
N ILE A 559 23.28 -18.75 -0.61
CA ILE A 559 22.45 -19.78 0.01
C ILE A 559 21.00 -19.38 -0.13
N LEU A 560 20.18 -20.29 -0.64
CA LEU A 560 18.77 -20.11 -0.90
C LEU A 560 17.98 -21.23 -0.25
N TYR A 561 16.71 -20.99 0.04
CA TYR A 561 15.79 -22.02 0.48
C TYR A 561 14.47 -21.91 -0.28
N ARG A 562 13.84 -23.06 -0.53
CA ARG A 562 12.55 -23.19 -1.22
C ARG A 562 11.60 -24.04 -0.41
N ASN A 563 10.32 -23.69 -0.45
CA ASN A 563 9.23 -24.56 -0.02
C ASN A 563 8.54 -25.15 -1.25
N ASP A 564 8.67 -26.46 -1.43
CA ASP A 564 8.02 -27.21 -2.49
C ASP A 564 6.90 -28.07 -1.88
N ASN A 565 5.76 -27.44 -1.60
CA ASN A 565 4.55 -28.09 -1.05
C ASN A 565 4.81 -28.92 0.23
N GLY A 566 5.44 -28.32 1.24
CA GLY A 566 5.74 -28.96 2.53
C GLY A 566 7.14 -29.59 2.58
N VAL A 567 7.85 -29.66 1.46
CA VAL A 567 9.26 -30.07 1.43
C VAL A 567 10.15 -28.83 1.37
N LEU A 568 10.85 -28.53 2.47
CA LEU A 568 11.82 -27.46 2.53
C LEU A 568 13.16 -27.93 1.96
N ARG A 569 13.71 -27.19 1.00
CA ARG A 569 14.98 -27.50 0.33
C ARG A 569 15.93 -26.33 0.47
N GLY A 570 17.17 -26.60 0.84
CA GLY A 570 18.27 -25.64 0.80
C GLY A 570 19.09 -25.80 -0.47
N TYR A 571 19.45 -24.69 -1.09
CA TYR A 571 20.26 -24.65 -2.30
C TYR A 571 21.48 -23.76 -2.13
N LYS A 572 22.58 -24.15 -2.77
CA LYS A 572 23.79 -23.37 -2.95
C LYS A 572 23.90 -22.99 -4.41
N LEU A 573 23.97 -21.69 -4.71
CA LEU A 573 24.33 -21.23 -6.04
C LEU A 573 25.85 -21.13 -6.12
N PHE A 574 26.44 -21.90 -7.03
CA PHE A 574 27.88 -21.92 -7.28
C PHE A 574 28.12 -22.12 -8.77
N ASN A 575 28.93 -21.25 -9.39
CA ASN A 575 29.27 -21.30 -10.83
C ASN A 575 28.03 -21.44 -11.76
N ASN A 576 27.02 -20.59 -11.59
CA ASN A 576 25.75 -20.60 -12.34
C ASN A 576 24.90 -21.88 -12.18
N GLN A 577 25.26 -22.78 -11.27
CA GLN A 577 24.50 -23.99 -10.99
C GLN A 577 23.94 -23.96 -9.59
N LEU A 578 22.66 -24.35 -9.49
CA LEU A 578 21.96 -24.46 -8.23
C LEU A 578 22.06 -25.90 -7.72
N VAL A 579 22.81 -26.11 -6.64
CA VAL A 579 23.02 -27.43 -6.03
C VAL A 579 22.20 -27.55 -4.75
N ASN A 580 21.39 -28.60 -4.62
CA ASN A 580 20.67 -28.88 -3.38
C ASN A 580 21.65 -29.34 -2.29
N ILE A 581 21.58 -28.74 -1.09
CA ILE A 581 22.45 -29.03 0.05
C ILE A 581 21.73 -29.92 1.08
N TRP A 582 20.47 -29.63 1.36
CA TRP A 582 19.68 -30.32 2.36
C TRP A 582 18.19 -30.30 1.99
N THR A 583 17.45 -31.27 2.53
CA THR A 583 16.01 -31.40 2.35
C THR A 583 15.37 -31.79 3.68
N ILE A 584 14.33 -31.07 4.10
CA ILE A 584 13.54 -31.32 5.30
C ILE A 584 12.10 -31.53 4.87
N ASN A 585 11.51 -32.67 5.26
CA ASN A 585 10.11 -32.93 5.02
C ASN A 585 9.30 -32.43 6.23
N VAL A 586 8.50 -31.38 6.04
CA VAL A 586 7.63 -30.81 7.06
C VAL A 586 6.26 -31.47 6.93
N LYS A 587 5.87 -32.26 7.93
CA LYS A 587 4.58 -32.95 7.95
C LYS A 587 3.39 -31.99 8.15
N ASP A 588 3.63 -30.93 8.91
CA ASP A 588 2.64 -29.93 9.29
C ASP A 588 2.42 -28.93 8.15
N GLN A 589 1.25 -28.28 8.10
CA GLN A 589 0.98 -27.27 7.09
C GLN A 589 1.82 -26.02 7.37
N ILE A 590 2.67 -25.63 6.43
CA ILE A 590 3.46 -24.39 6.53
C ILE A 590 2.54 -23.19 6.28
N LEU A 591 2.48 -22.28 7.25
CA LEU A 591 1.70 -21.05 7.16
C LEU A 591 2.55 -19.90 6.60
N ILE A 592 3.68 -19.62 7.24
CA ILE A 592 4.51 -18.43 6.94
C ILE A 592 5.99 -18.78 7.11
N ILE A 593 6.83 -18.31 6.18
CA ILE A 593 8.29 -18.36 6.28
C ILE A 593 8.84 -16.93 6.24
N ARG A 594 9.78 -16.60 7.11
CA ARG A 594 10.47 -15.29 7.15
C ARG A 594 11.95 -15.46 7.43
N SER A 595 12.79 -14.75 6.67
CA SER A 595 14.23 -14.66 6.94
C SER A 595 14.54 -13.45 7.82
N SER A 596 15.67 -13.52 8.53
CA SER A 596 16.29 -12.37 9.18
C SER A 596 17.04 -11.47 8.18
N TYR A 597 17.27 -11.92 6.94
CA TYR A 597 17.93 -11.15 5.90
C TYR A 597 16.98 -10.15 5.23
N HIS A 598 17.35 -8.88 5.29
CA HIS A 598 16.71 -7.79 4.57
C HIS A 598 17.73 -7.15 3.64
N VAL A 599 17.39 -7.04 2.34
CA VAL A 599 18.28 -6.46 1.32
C VAL A 599 18.56 -4.99 1.68
N GLY A 600 19.83 -4.57 1.59
CA GLY A 600 20.25 -3.18 1.77
C GLY A 600 20.34 -2.69 3.22
N GLU A 601 20.16 -3.56 4.22
CA GLU A 601 20.39 -3.15 5.62
C GLU A 601 21.87 -3.10 5.99
N GLU A 602 22.29 -1.99 6.60
CA GLU A 602 23.59 -1.88 7.26
C GLU A 602 23.67 -2.83 8.48
N THR A 603 24.90 -3.09 8.95
CA THR A 603 25.15 -4.04 10.03
C THR A 603 24.46 -3.62 11.33
N PRO A 604 23.53 -4.42 11.88
CA PRO A 604 22.83 -4.08 13.11
C PRO A 604 23.76 -4.08 14.32
N ARG A 605 23.37 -3.35 15.39
CA ARG A 605 24.10 -3.38 16.67
C ARG A 605 24.11 -4.79 17.25
N VAL A 606 25.29 -5.40 17.35
CA VAL A 606 25.49 -6.77 17.86
C VAL A 606 25.50 -6.84 19.39
N ALA A 607 25.95 -5.79 20.08
CA ALA A 607 26.06 -5.74 21.53
C ALA A 607 24.90 -4.97 22.18
N ILE A 608 24.37 -5.50 23.28
CA ILE A 608 23.40 -4.85 24.16
C ILE A 608 24.11 -4.53 25.47
N TRP A 609 24.11 -3.26 25.84
CA TRP A 609 24.54 -2.80 27.15
C TRP A 609 23.38 -2.87 28.13
N ASP A 610 23.59 -3.51 29.27
CA ASP A 610 22.58 -3.70 30.32
C ASP A 610 23.27 -3.49 31.68
N ASP A 611 23.22 -2.26 32.19
CA ASP A 611 23.96 -1.81 33.38
C ASP A 611 25.47 -2.14 33.33
N ARG A 612 25.92 -3.22 34.00
CA ARG A 612 27.34 -3.61 34.13
C ARG A 612 27.78 -4.74 33.21
N LYS A 613 26.88 -5.27 32.38
CA LYS A 613 27.17 -6.41 31.50
C LYS A 613 26.84 -6.07 30.05
N VAL A 614 27.52 -6.79 29.15
CA VAL A 614 27.22 -6.79 27.73
C VAL A 614 26.84 -8.16 27.25
N ILE A 615 25.68 -8.18 26.61
CA ILE A 615 25.06 -9.35 26.02
C ILE A 615 25.26 -9.24 24.50
N TYR A 616 25.74 -10.30 23.89
CA TYR A 616 25.88 -10.37 22.43
C TYR A 616 24.65 -11.02 21.82
N LYS A 617 24.02 -10.33 20.87
CA LYS A 617 22.96 -10.88 20.03
C LYS A 617 23.54 -11.91 19.08
N LEU A 618 22.78 -12.97 18.80
CA LEU A 618 23.15 -13.94 17.77
C LEU A 618 22.48 -13.56 16.45
N ILE A 619 23.15 -12.76 15.63
CA ILE A 619 22.63 -12.28 14.35
C ILE A 619 23.30 -13.08 13.24
N ASP A 620 22.50 -13.88 12.53
CA ASP A 620 22.93 -14.57 11.32
C ASP A 620 21.81 -14.51 10.27
N GLN A 621 22.15 -13.89 9.15
CA GLN A 621 21.27 -13.68 7.99
C GLN A 621 20.89 -14.98 7.28
N SER A 622 21.60 -16.08 7.55
CA SER A 622 21.24 -17.40 7.05
C SER A 622 20.16 -18.10 7.89
N ASN A 623 19.74 -17.54 9.02
CA ASN A 623 18.63 -18.08 9.79
C ASN A 623 17.28 -17.62 9.22
N PHE A 624 16.30 -18.51 9.22
CA PHE A 624 14.92 -18.20 8.86
C PHE A 624 13.94 -18.93 9.78
N ALA A 625 12.81 -18.31 10.03
CA ALA A 625 11.72 -18.80 10.84
C ALA A 625 10.64 -19.44 9.96
N VAL A 626 10.13 -20.60 10.37
CA VAL A 626 9.05 -21.34 9.73
C VAL A 626 7.95 -21.55 10.74
N LEU A 627 6.75 -21.06 10.42
CA LEU A 627 5.56 -21.21 11.23
C LEU A 627 4.65 -22.26 10.59
N THR A 628 4.22 -23.24 11.38
CA THR A 628 3.40 -24.37 10.92
C THR A 628 2.17 -24.57 11.81
N SER A 629 1.12 -25.16 11.24
CA SER A 629 -0.08 -25.56 11.96
C SER A 629 -0.26 -27.07 12.00
N ASP A 630 -0.71 -27.55 13.15
CA ASP A 630 -1.10 -28.94 13.41
C ASP A 630 -2.36 -28.93 14.29
N GLY A 631 -3.53 -29.05 13.66
CA GLY A 631 -4.81 -28.89 14.36
C GLY A 631 -4.99 -27.47 14.88
N ASP A 632 -5.02 -27.30 16.20
CA ASP A 632 -5.07 -26.02 16.93
C ASP A 632 -3.70 -25.56 17.45
N LYS A 633 -2.63 -26.30 17.13
CA LYS A 633 -1.26 -26.02 17.59
C LYS A 633 -0.49 -25.23 16.54
N LEU A 634 0.18 -24.19 17.00
CA LEU A 634 1.07 -23.34 16.22
C LEU A 634 2.52 -23.67 16.58
N LYS A 635 3.31 -24.21 15.65
CA LYS A 635 4.71 -24.56 15.90
C LYS A 635 5.65 -23.62 15.16
N LEU A 636 6.62 -23.06 15.88
CA LEU A 636 7.68 -22.21 15.34
C LEU A 636 8.99 -23.00 15.29
N PHE A 637 9.60 -23.01 14.11
CA PHE A 637 10.95 -23.54 13.89
C PHE A 637 11.87 -22.41 13.45
N ILE A 638 13.09 -22.36 13.98
CA ILE A 638 14.15 -21.52 13.43
C ILE A 638 15.19 -22.46 12.83
N ILE A 639 15.46 -22.28 11.53
CA ILE A 639 16.31 -23.16 10.73
C ILE A 639 17.44 -22.34 10.13
N ASN A 640 18.64 -22.91 10.15
CA ASN A 640 19.79 -22.32 9.47
C ASN A 640 19.85 -22.79 8.01
N ALA A 641 19.80 -21.87 7.05
CA ALA A 641 19.76 -22.18 5.62
C ALA A 641 21.06 -22.77 5.07
N LYS A 642 22.22 -22.55 5.71
CA LYS A 642 23.49 -23.15 5.28
C LYS A 642 23.54 -24.63 5.58
N THR A 643 23.04 -25.03 6.74
CA THR A 643 23.22 -26.39 7.29
C THR A 643 21.95 -27.24 7.29
N GLY A 644 20.77 -26.61 7.23
CA GLY A 644 19.48 -27.27 7.45
C GLY A 644 19.23 -27.63 8.92
N LYS A 645 20.08 -27.20 9.87
CA LYS A 645 19.90 -27.47 11.30
C LYS A 645 18.73 -26.65 11.84
N ILE A 646 17.78 -27.33 12.47
CA ILE A 646 16.75 -26.70 13.31
C ILE A 646 17.43 -26.29 14.61
N ILE A 647 17.61 -24.98 14.83
CA ILE A 647 18.29 -24.43 16.00
C ILE A 647 17.34 -24.12 17.15
N TYR A 648 16.04 -23.96 16.85
CA TYR A 648 15.00 -23.73 17.85
C TYR A 648 13.68 -24.31 17.38
N GLN A 649 12.92 -24.84 18.33
CA GLN A 649 11.56 -25.33 18.12
C GLN A 649 10.73 -25.06 19.38
N SER A 650 9.52 -24.54 19.19
CA SER A 650 8.55 -24.37 20.26
C SER A 650 7.12 -24.38 19.70
N VAL A 651 6.14 -24.62 20.58
CA VAL A 651 4.74 -24.85 20.21
C VAL A 651 3.82 -24.07 21.14
N GLN A 652 2.83 -23.39 20.56
CA GLN A 652 1.70 -22.78 21.25
C GLN A 652 0.42 -23.55 20.90
N SER A 653 -0.50 -23.69 21.84
CA SER A 653 -1.79 -24.36 21.66
C SER A 653 -2.94 -23.35 21.54
N GLU A 654 -4.11 -23.83 21.11
CA GLU A 654 -5.35 -23.06 21.07
C GLU A 654 -5.35 -21.85 20.11
N ALA A 655 -4.52 -21.89 19.07
CA ALA A 655 -4.51 -20.86 18.05
C ALA A 655 -5.77 -20.94 17.17
N ASP A 656 -6.37 -19.79 16.86
CA ASP A 656 -7.40 -19.65 15.85
C ASP A 656 -6.80 -19.22 14.50
N PHE A 657 -6.89 -20.10 13.51
CA PHE A 657 -6.39 -19.87 12.16
C PHE A 657 -7.36 -19.08 11.27
N SER A 658 -8.58 -18.79 11.74
CA SER A 658 -9.51 -17.88 11.05
C SER A 658 -9.12 -16.41 11.21
N GLN A 659 -8.30 -16.09 12.22
CA GLN A 659 -7.80 -14.75 12.50
C GLN A 659 -6.43 -14.51 11.85
N PRO A 660 -6.03 -13.24 11.64
CA PRO A 660 -4.74 -12.93 11.04
C PRO A 660 -3.56 -13.43 11.88
N ILE A 661 -2.62 -14.11 11.23
CA ILE A 661 -1.36 -14.57 11.82
C ILE A 661 -0.21 -13.83 11.17
N ASN A 662 0.70 -13.29 11.98
CA ASN A 662 1.89 -12.60 11.47
C ASN A 662 3.16 -13.25 11.99
N LEU A 663 4.21 -13.22 11.18
CA LEU A 663 5.57 -13.64 11.53
C LEU A 663 6.52 -12.53 11.09
N VAL A 664 7.35 -12.06 12.00
CA VAL A 664 8.42 -11.09 11.73
C VAL A 664 9.72 -11.66 12.30
N PHE A 665 10.77 -11.71 11.48
CA PHE A 665 12.11 -12.05 11.93
C PHE A 665 13.03 -10.86 11.63
N ASP A 666 13.51 -10.22 12.68
CA ASP A 666 14.38 -9.05 12.58
C ASP A 666 15.57 -9.19 13.53
N GLU A 667 16.77 -8.98 13.01
CA GLU A 667 18.04 -9.14 13.72
C GLU A 667 18.18 -10.52 14.42
N HIS A 668 17.86 -10.57 15.71
CA HIS A 668 17.99 -11.73 16.60
C HIS A 668 16.65 -12.14 17.23
N GLN A 669 15.54 -11.55 16.76
CA GLN A 669 14.24 -11.67 17.39
C GLN A 669 13.20 -12.15 16.39
N VAL A 670 12.32 -13.03 16.86
CA VAL A 670 11.16 -13.51 16.10
C VAL A 670 9.90 -13.12 16.86
N PHE A 671 8.96 -12.47 16.18
CA PHE A 671 7.65 -12.14 16.69
C PHE A 671 6.60 -12.91 15.91
N VAL A 672 5.73 -13.61 16.63
CA VAL A 672 4.55 -14.28 16.08
C VAL A 672 3.32 -13.67 16.70
N THR A 673 2.33 -13.31 15.89
CA THR A 673 1.02 -12.91 16.41
C THR A 673 -0.05 -13.88 15.97
N TYR A 674 -0.94 -14.25 16.90
CA TYR A 674 -2.07 -15.13 16.64
C TYR A 674 -3.18 -14.84 17.65
N TYR A 675 -4.41 -15.26 17.33
CA TYR A 675 -5.52 -15.19 18.27
C TYR A 675 -5.62 -16.48 19.09
N ASN A 676 -5.63 -16.35 20.42
CA ASN A 676 -5.75 -17.48 21.34
C ASN A 676 -7.21 -17.64 21.79
N LYS A 677 -7.80 -18.83 21.56
CA LYS A 677 -9.21 -19.13 21.85
C LYS A 677 -9.50 -19.22 23.34
N ALA A 678 -8.60 -19.79 24.16
CA ALA A 678 -8.76 -19.82 25.62
C ALA A 678 -8.74 -18.42 26.22
N GLN A 679 -7.79 -17.59 25.77
CA GLN A 679 -7.60 -16.24 26.32
C GLN A 679 -8.52 -15.20 25.67
N MET A 680 -9.21 -15.55 24.59
CA MET A 680 -10.07 -14.67 23.79
C MET A 680 -9.38 -13.37 23.37
N MET A 681 -8.08 -13.43 23.10
CA MET A 681 -7.23 -12.27 22.87
C MET A 681 -6.13 -12.58 21.85
N PHE A 682 -5.64 -11.56 21.15
CA PHE A 682 -4.42 -11.69 20.36
C PHE A 682 -3.21 -11.79 21.29
N GLU A 683 -2.32 -12.73 20.99
CA GLU A 683 -1.05 -12.90 21.68
C GLU A 683 0.11 -12.49 20.76
N ILE A 684 1.12 -11.84 21.33
CA ILE A 684 2.43 -11.59 20.72
C ILE A 684 3.40 -12.55 21.39
N TRP A 685 3.84 -13.56 20.65
CA TRP A 685 4.85 -14.52 21.06
C TRP A 685 6.21 -14.07 20.54
N THR A 686 7.08 -13.67 21.47
CA THR A 686 8.44 -13.20 21.19
C THR A 686 9.45 -14.29 21.49
N VAL A 687 10.41 -14.48 20.60
CA VAL A 687 11.63 -15.29 20.81
C VAL A 687 12.85 -14.43 20.54
N GLU A 688 13.81 -14.36 21.47
CA GLU A 688 15.07 -13.63 21.32
C GLU A 688 16.26 -14.61 21.37
N ILE A 689 17.25 -14.42 20.48
CA ILE A 689 18.43 -15.29 20.32
C ILE A 689 19.71 -14.56 20.73
N TYR A 690 20.44 -15.11 21.69
CA TYR A 690 21.67 -14.54 22.22
C TYR A 690 22.85 -15.50 22.06
N HIS A 691 24.06 -14.97 21.96
CA HIS A 691 25.26 -15.78 22.10
C HIS A 691 25.41 -16.22 23.56
N ALA A 692 26.03 -17.38 23.81
CA ALA A 692 26.31 -17.84 25.17
C ALA A 692 27.29 -16.94 25.96
N LYS A 693 27.93 -15.95 25.33
CA LYS A 693 28.95 -15.09 25.93
C LYS A 693 28.28 -13.87 26.55
N ILE A 694 28.55 -13.62 27.83
CA ILE A 694 28.19 -12.39 28.55
C ILE A 694 29.49 -11.80 29.11
N GLU A 695 29.76 -10.54 28.78
CA GLU A 695 30.98 -9.86 29.24
C GLU A 695 30.63 -8.85 30.34
N VAL A 696 31.23 -9.00 31.51
CA VAL A 696 31.00 -8.14 32.69
C VAL A 696 32.22 -7.26 32.99
N SER A 697 33.37 -7.56 32.38
CA SER A 697 34.61 -6.82 32.63
C SER A 697 34.84 -5.76 31.56
N PHE A 698 34.82 -4.49 31.96
CA PHE A 698 35.13 -3.36 31.09
C PHE A 698 36.51 -3.48 30.40
N ILE A 699 37.51 -4.04 31.08
CA ILE A 699 38.85 -4.23 30.50
C ILE A 699 38.80 -5.25 29.36
N LYS A 700 38.15 -6.41 29.57
CA LYS A 700 37.98 -7.42 28.52
C LYS A 700 37.13 -6.91 27.36
N MET A 701 36.17 -6.04 27.65
CA MET A 701 35.37 -5.38 26.62
C MET A 701 36.21 -4.46 25.73
N LEU A 702 37.02 -3.60 26.33
CA LEU A 702 37.97 -2.75 25.61
C LEU A 702 38.99 -3.58 24.83
N GLU A 703 39.47 -4.66 25.44
CA GLU A 703 40.40 -5.59 24.79
C GLU A 703 39.77 -6.24 23.55
N ASN A 704 38.53 -6.71 23.67
CA ASN A 704 37.76 -7.25 22.56
C ASN A 704 37.55 -6.20 21.45
N TYR A 705 37.25 -4.95 21.82
CA TYR A 705 37.00 -3.87 20.86
C TYR A 705 38.26 -3.45 20.08
N TYR A 706 39.39 -3.26 20.77
CA TYR A 706 40.62 -2.73 20.15
C TYR A 706 41.54 -3.81 19.59
N PHE A 707 41.60 -5.00 20.21
CA PHE A 707 42.63 -6.00 19.91
C PHE A 707 42.09 -7.29 19.29
N THR A 708 40.78 -7.59 19.41
CA THR A 708 40.21 -8.78 18.78
C THR A 708 39.81 -8.49 17.35
N LYS A 709 40.62 -8.98 16.40
CA LYS A 709 40.36 -8.86 14.96
C LYS A 709 39.53 -10.02 14.38
N THR A 710 39.32 -11.09 15.16
CA THR A 710 38.55 -12.25 14.71
C THR A 710 37.06 -12.03 14.99
N PRO A 711 36.19 -12.04 13.97
CA PRO A 711 34.75 -12.00 14.21
C PRO A 711 34.33 -13.24 15.01
N ILE A 712 33.35 -13.08 15.90
CA ILE A 712 32.72 -14.21 16.58
C ILE A 712 31.88 -14.95 15.54
N ILE A 713 32.42 -16.03 14.97
CA ILE A 713 31.72 -16.86 13.97
C ILE A 713 31.07 -18.03 14.70
N THR A 714 29.75 -18.14 14.56
CA THR A 714 28.97 -19.26 15.10
C THR A 714 29.14 -20.50 14.23
N ASN A 715 29.57 -21.61 14.84
CA ASN A 715 29.71 -22.88 14.14
C ASN A 715 28.47 -23.76 14.35
N TYR A 716 27.56 -23.77 13.36
CA TYR A 716 26.33 -24.55 13.40
C TYR A 716 26.55 -26.07 13.39
N TYR A 717 27.72 -26.53 12.95
CA TYR A 717 28.06 -27.96 12.89
C TYR A 717 28.50 -28.55 14.25
N LYS A 718 28.84 -27.71 15.23
CA LYS A 718 29.10 -28.21 16.59
C LYS A 718 27.81 -28.75 17.20
N ALA A 719 27.95 -29.85 17.96
CA ALA A 719 26.86 -30.41 18.76
C ALA A 719 26.42 -29.39 19.82
N ASP A 720 27.39 -28.82 20.54
CA ASP A 720 27.18 -27.74 21.50
C ASP A 720 27.06 -26.40 20.75
N PHE A 721 25.82 -26.04 20.42
CA PHE A 721 25.49 -24.75 19.81
C PHE A 721 25.50 -23.65 20.88
N GLU A 722 26.45 -22.71 20.80
CA GLU A 722 26.69 -21.66 21.80
C GLU A 722 25.67 -20.51 21.73
N ALA A 723 24.38 -20.81 21.89
CA ALA A 723 23.31 -19.83 21.91
C ALA A 723 22.30 -20.05 23.04
N PHE A 724 21.74 -18.95 23.52
CA PHE A 724 20.59 -18.94 24.42
C PHE A 724 19.35 -18.47 23.67
N PHE A 725 18.24 -19.19 23.84
CA PHE A 725 16.94 -18.81 23.34
C PHE A 725 16.05 -18.46 24.52
N LEU A 726 15.50 -17.26 24.51
CA LEU A 726 14.47 -16.84 25.45
C LEU A 726 13.15 -16.69 24.69
N GLN A 727 12.05 -17.06 25.35
CA GLN A 727 10.71 -16.88 24.79
C GLN A 727 9.78 -16.30 25.83
N GLN A 728 8.84 -15.46 25.40
CA GLN A 728 7.78 -14.91 26.24
C GLN A 728 6.53 -14.64 25.39
N VAL A 729 5.35 -14.76 26.00
CA VAL A 729 4.05 -14.48 25.35
C VAL A 729 3.37 -13.31 26.05
N TYR A 730 2.77 -12.41 25.28
CA TYR A 730 2.09 -11.21 25.76
C TYR A 730 0.70 -11.10 25.13
N GLY A 731 -0.33 -10.90 25.94
CA GLY A 731 -1.68 -10.55 25.48
C GLY A 731 -1.73 -9.10 25.00
N TYR A 732 -2.16 -8.89 23.77
CA TYR A 732 -2.39 -7.59 23.17
C TYR A 732 -3.91 -7.32 23.06
N PRO A 733 -4.43 -6.28 23.70
CA PRO A 733 -5.89 -6.12 23.88
C PRO A 733 -6.61 -5.57 22.64
N LEU A 734 -5.90 -5.10 21.62
CA LEU A 734 -6.51 -4.68 20.34
C LEU A 734 -6.36 -5.80 19.31
N GLY A 735 -7.27 -5.88 18.34
CA GLY A 735 -7.14 -6.84 17.25
C GLY A 735 -5.92 -6.54 16.38
N ILE A 736 -5.17 -7.57 15.96
CA ILE A 736 -3.98 -7.42 15.11
C ILE A 736 -4.33 -7.88 13.69
N LYS A 737 -4.25 -6.98 12.70
CA LYS A 737 -4.40 -7.30 11.28
C LYS A 737 -3.04 -7.58 10.63
N TYR A 738 -2.06 -6.71 10.87
CA TYR A 738 -0.70 -6.83 10.31
C TYR A 738 0.36 -6.38 11.30
N LEU A 739 1.53 -7.02 11.27
CA LEU A 739 2.69 -6.67 12.09
C LEU A 739 3.92 -6.45 11.21
N GLY A 740 4.68 -5.41 11.52
CA GLY A 740 6.08 -5.29 11.10
C GLY A 740 6.89 -4.43 12.06
N MET A 741 8.10 -4.04 11.67
CA MET A 741 9.02 -3.28 12.52
C MET A 741 9.48 -2.00 11.84
N SER A 742 9.70 -0.95 12.64
CA SER A 742 10.30 0.29 12.16
C SER A 742 11.74 0.04 11.70
N LYS A 743 12.19 0.74 10.66
CA LYS A 743 13.53 0.64 10.10
C LYS A 743 14.13 2.03 9.88
N THR A 744 15.43 2.16 10.17
CA THR A 744 16.23 3.38 9.98
C THR A 744 17.50 3.03 9.21
N LEU A 745 18.24 4.04 8.74
CA LEU A 745 19.36 3.86 7.82
C LEU A 745 20.43 2.89 8.35
N LYS A 746 20.85 3.08 9.60
CA LYS A 746 21.93 2.33 10.26
C LYS A 746 21.44 1.37 11.33
N SER A 747 20.12 1.28 11.54
CA SER A 747 19.51 0.44 12.58
C SER A 747 20.11 0.67 13.98
N LEU A 748 20.49 1.91 14.28
CA LEU A 748 21.03 2.35 15.57
C LEU A 748 19.91 2.76 16.53
N THR A 749 18.88 3.41 16.01
CA THR A 749 17.63 3.72 16.72
C THR A 749 16.92 2.42 17.12
N LYS A 750 16.29 2.39 18.29
CA LYS A 750 15.47 1.24 18.70
C LYS A 750 14.34 1.02 17.69
N LYS A 751 14.18 -0.21 17.23
CA LYS A 751 13.05 -0.58 16.37
C LYS A 751 11.80 -0.83 17.20
N ASN A 752 10.71 -0.11 16.93
CA ASN A 752 9.39 -0.37 17.49
C ASN A 752 8.60 -1.33 16.59
N LEU A 753 7.62 -2.02 17.18
CA LEU A 753 6.67 -2.85 16.45
C LEU A 753 5.54 -1.96 15.93
N LEU A 754 5.30 -1.99 14.63
CA LEU A 754 4.20 -1.29 14.01
C LEU A 754 3.06 -2.28 13.77
N ILE A 755 1.92 -2.03 14.41
CA ILE A 755 0.75 -2.89 14.41
C ILE A 755 -0.37 -2.17 13.67
N ILE A 756 -0.87 -2.77 12.59
CA ILE A 756 -2.15 -2.37 12.01
C ILE A 756 -3.23 -3.13 12.77
N THR A 757 -4.13 -2.39 13.41
CA THR A 757 -5.23 -2.99 14.16
C THR A 757 -6.35 -3.46 13.24
N THR A 758 -7.19 -4.38 13.70
CA THR A 758 -8.41 -4.77 12.94
C THR A 758 -9.39 -3.62 12.76
N SER A 759 -9.33 -2.59 13.61
CA SER A 759 -10.09 -1.34 13.46
C SER A 759 -9.51 -0.37 12.43
N GLY A 760 -8.36 -0.68 11.81
CA GLY A 760 -7.76 0.16 10.79
C GLY A 760 -6.93 1.33 11.34
N GLN A 761 -6.40 1.20 12.55
CA GLN A 761 -5.46 2.16 13.14
C GLN A 761 -4.04 1.63 13.11
N LEU A 762 -3.06 2.53 13.09
CA LEU A 762 -1.65 2.18 13.17
C LEU A 762 -1.09 2.49 14.56
N HIS A 763 -0.70 1.46 15.30
CA HIS A 763 -0.14 1.57 16.63
C HIS A 763 1.37 1.30 16.63
N SER A 764 2.15 2.19 17.26
CA SER A 764 3.59 2.00 17.49
C SER A 764 3.83 1.45 18.89
N LEU A 765 4.08 0.15 18.99
CA LEU A 765 4.38 -0.53 20.25
C LEU A 765 5.89 -0.51 20.53
N ASP A 766 6.27 0.01 21.71
CA ASP A 766 7.65 -0.01 22.16
C ASP A 766 8.14 -1.45 22.35
N ARG A 767 9.23 -1.80 21.69
CA ARG A 767 9.85 -3.13 21.77
C ARG A 767 10.24 -3.54 23.19
N ASN A 768 10.56 -2.59 24.07
CA ASN A 768 10.90 -2.88 25.46
C ASN A 768 9.74 -3.53 26.22
N LEU A 769 8.48 -3.32 25.79
CA LEU A 769 7.31 -3.97 26.37
C LEU A 769 7.17 -5.44 25.95
N VAL A 770 7.83 -5.90 24.89
CA VAL A 770 7.73 -7.30 24.44
C VAL A 770 9.06 -8.04 24.47
N SER A 771 10.04 -7.53 25.20
CA SER A 771 11.34 -8.19 25.37
C SER A 771 11.26 -9.34 26.37
N THR A 772 11.83 -10.48 26.01
CA THR A 772 11.86 -11.70 26.84
C THR A 772 12.75 -11.57 28.07
N ARG A 773 13.56 -10.49 28.14
CA ARG A 773 14.43 -10.16 29.28
C ARG A 773 13.69 -9.50 30.45
N ARG A 774 12.38 -9.26 30.33
CA ARG A 774 11.52 -8.73 31.41
C ARG A 774 11.39 -9.75 32.55
N ARG A 775 11.72 -9.34 33.77
CA ARG A 775 11.62 -10.14 34.99
C ARG A 775 10.18 -10.41 35.41
N GLU A 776 9.87 -11.59 35.97
CA GLU A 776 8.51 -11.89 36.43
C GLU A 776 8.06 -11.01 37.60
N LYS A 777 8.96 -10.74 38.55
CA LYS A 777 8.68 -9.89 39.72
C LYS A 777 9.69 -8.77 39.83
N ALA A 778 9.21 -7.59 40.25
CA ALA A 778 10.05 -6.41 40.41
C ALA A 778 11.11 -6.54 41.52
N ASP A 779 10.92 -7.43 42.49
CA ASP A 779 11.85 -7.59 43.62
C ASP A 779 12.82 -8.78 43.44
N GLN A 780 12.77 -9.48 42.31
CA GLN A 780 13.67 -10.61 42.05
C GLN A 780 15.12 -10.12 41.89
N PRO A 781 16.09 -10.72 42.62
CA PRO A 781 17.50 -10.38 42.48
C PRO A 781 18.02 -10.83 41.11
N ILE A 782 18.70 -9.93 40.42
CA ILE A 782 19.25 -10.18 39.08
C ILE A 782 20.63 -10.80 39.23
N LEU A 783 20.79 -12.02 38.71
CA LEU A 783 22.11 -12.66 38.65
C LEU A 783 23.00 -11.94 37.64
N GLU A 784 24.28 -11.77 37.96
CA GLU A 784 25.25 -11.02 37.14
C GLU A 784 25.37 -11.58 35.71
N TYR A 785 25.36 -12.92 35.57
CA TYR A 785 25.41 -13.63 34.27
C TYR A 785 24.02 -14.01 33.73
N SER A 786 22.94 -13.39 34.21
CA SER A 786 21.60 -13.59 33.61
C SER A 786 21.39 -12.68 32.41
N LEU A 787 20.42 -13.02 31.57
CA LEU A 787 19.96 -12.16 30.48
C LEU A 787 18.85 -11.17 30.92
N GLN A 788 18.35 -11.29 32.15
CA GLN A 788 17.32 -10.38 32.66
C GLN A 788 17.87 -8.97 32.87
N SER A 789 17.03 -7.95 32.62
CA SER A 789 17.40 -6.54 32.75
C SER A 789 16.63 -5.86 33.88
N ALA A 790 17.32 -4.97 34.61
CA ALA A 790 16.73 -4.11 35.63
C ALA A 790 16.00 -2.90 35.03
N GLU A 791 16.41 -2.47 33.83
CA GLU A 791 15.90 -1.28 33.13
C GLU A 791 14.51 -1.53 32.51
N LEU A 792 14.20 -2.80 32.23
CA LEU A 792 12.92 -3.20 31.65
C LEU A 792 11.82 -3.33 32.71
N PRO A 793 10.57 -2.96 32.38
CA PRO A 793 9.45 -3.15 33.30
C PRO A 793 9.22 -4.65 33.58
N PRO A 794 8.73 -5.02 34.78
CA PRO A 794 8.43 -6.40 35.10
C PRO A 794 7.40 -6.96 34.12
N TYR A 795 7.49 -8.25 33.80
CA TYR A 795 6.59 -8.96 32.91
C TYR A 795 5.15 -8.81 33.39
N GLN A 796 4.29 -8.47 32.44
CA GLN A 796 2.85 -8.50 32.59
C GLN A 796 2.32 -9.11 31.29
N TYR A 797 1.44 -10.10 31.43
CA TYR A 797 0.85 -10.77 30.28
C TYR A 797 0.12 -9.76 29.39
N GLN A 798 -0.81 -8.99 29.96
CA GLN A 798 -1.55 -7.98 29.21
C GLN A 798 -0.71 -6.71 29.00
N LEU A 799 -0.52 -6.32 27.75
CA LEU A 799 0.23 -5.12 27.38
C LEU A 799 -0.60 -3.85 27.61
N PRO A 800 0.02 -2.78 28.13
CA PRO A 800 -0.64 -1.47 28.19
C PRO A 800 -0.72 -0.87 26.79
N VAL A 801 -1.91 -0.39 26.41
CA VAL A 801 -2.11 0.37 25.18
C VAL A 801 -2.07 1.85 25.52
N ASN A 802 -1.07 2.54 24.98
CA ASN A 802 -1.00 3.99 25.04
C ASN A 802 -1.55 4.56 23.74
N PHE A 803 -2.74 5.16 23.78
CA PHE A 803 -3.36 5.78 22.61
C PHE A 803 -2.56 6.95 22.03
N LEU A 804 -1.64 7.56 22.80
CA LEU A 804 -0.71 8.58 22.27
C LEU A 804 0.29 7.99 21.26
N ASN A 805 0.47 6.67 21.25
CA ASN A 805 1.32 5.98 20.28
C ASN A 805 0.53 5.49 19.05
N MET A 806 -0.73 5.92 18.88
CA MET A 806 -1.49 5.73 17.65
C MET A 806 -1.02 6.74 16.61
N LEU A 807 -0.30 6.25 15.60
CA LEU A 807 0.27 7.07 14.52
C LEU A 807 -0.80 7.64 13.59
N THR A 808 -1.97 6.99 13.50
CA THR A 808 -3.14 7.51 12.78
C THR A 808 -4.04 8.39 13.64
N TYR A 809 -3.59 8.76 14.85
CA TYR A 809 -4.33 9.58 15.80
C TYR A 809 -5.73 9.02 16.10
N HIS A 810 -6.78 9.77 15.75
CA HIS A 810 -8.18 9.41 15.93
C HIS A 810 -8.82 8.83 14.64
N GLN A 811 -8.05 8.72 13.56
CA GLN A 811 -8.56 8.30 12.26
C GLN A 811 -8.40 6.78 12.06
N THR A 812 -9.42 6.19 11.44
CA THR A 812 -9.45 4.79 11.02
C THR A 812 -9.44 4.73 9.50
N PHE A 813 -8.64 3.81 8.96
CA PHE A 813 -8.43 3.61 7.53
C PHE A 813 -8.58 2.14 7.17
N ASP A 814 -9.01 1.85 5.95
CA ASP A 814 -8.91 0.49 5.42
C ASP A 814 -7.50 0.21 4.89
N ILE A 815 -6.59 -0.04 5.83
CA ILE A 815 -5.16 -0.30 5.62
C ILE A 815 -4.84 -1.78 5.80
N GLU A 816 -3.87 -2.28 5.03
CA GLU A 816 -3.50 -3.70 5.03
C GLU A 816 -2.01 -3.92 5.29
N LYS A 817 -1.15 -3.06 4.75
CA LYS A 817 0.30 -3.19 4.80
C LYS A 817 0.94 -1.82 4.95
N PHE A 818 2.25 -1.81 5.18
CA PHE A 818 3.03 -0.58 5.14
C PHE A 818 4.40 -0.80 4.51
N SER A 819 4.98 0.30 4.05
CA SER A 819 6.32 0.44 3.52
C SER A 819 7.05 1.51 4.31
N ILE A 820 8.33 1.27 4.62
CA ILE A 820 9.17 2.20 5.37
C ILE A 820 10.42 2.48 4.57
N GLU A 821 10.77 3.76 4.47
CA GLU A 821 12.04 4.20 3.91
C GLU A 821 12.83 5.01 4.92
N SER A 822 14.15 4.81 4.91
CA SER A 822 15.06 5.53 5.79
C SER A 822 15.30 6.96 5.31
N THR A 823 15.39 7.90 6.25
CA THR A 823 15.88 9.25 5.94
C THR A 823 17.41 9.28 6.09
N ASN A 824 18.07 10.40 5.75
CA ASN A 824 19.50 10.55 6.06
C ASN A 824 19.75 10.79 7.57
N LEU A 825 18.68 11.04 8.33
CA LEU A 825 18.69 11.14 9.78
C LEU A 825 18.39 9.76 10.37
N GLU A 826 19.22 9.33 11.32
CA GLU A 826 19.09 8.00 11.92
C GLU A 826 17.90 7.90 12.86
N SER A 827 17.47 9.02 13.44
CA SER A 827 16.34 9.05 14.36
C SER A 827 14.97 8.90 13.67
N SER A 828 14.91 9.09 12.34
CA SER A 828 13.65 9.23 11.62
C SER A 828 13.54 8.41 10.34
N ALA A 829 12.33 7.98 10.04
CA ALA A 829 11.99 7.22 8.83
C ALA A 829 10.64 7.67 8.26
N LEU A 830 10.46 7.53 6.96
CA LEU A 830 9.21 7.78 6.25
C LEU A 830 8.37 6.49 6.26
N LEU A 831 7.10 6.59 6.62
CA LEU A 831 6.18 5.47 6.72
C LEU A 831 4.97 5.71 5.83
N ILE A 832 4.71 4.77 4.92
CA ILE A 832 3.51 4.74 4.09
C ILE A 832 2.72 3.50 4.45
N VAL A 833 1.51 3.70 4.93
CA VAL A 833 0.55 2.64 5.15
C VAL A 833 -0.44 2.64 4.00
N TYR A 834 -0.73 1.47 3.45
CA TYR A 834 -1.58 1.34 2.28
C TYR A 834 -2.49 0.11 2.34
N GLY A 835 -3.57 0.20 1.60
CA GLY A 835 -4.65 -0.78 1.44
C GLY A 835 -5.66 -0.17 0.47
N SER A 836 -6.94 -0.24 0.80
CA SER A 836 -7.94 0.57 0.09
C SER A 836 -7.78 2.08 0.37
N ASP A 837 -7.17 2.42 1.50
CA ASP A 837 -6.78 3.78 1.86
C ASP A 837 -5.27 3.90 2.00
N ILE A 838 -4.75 5.12 1.82
CA ILE A 838 -3.32 5.41 1.98
C ILE A 838 -3.13 6.49 3.04
N PHE A 839 -2.18 6.24 3.93
CA PHE A 839 -1.75 7.16 4.98
C PHE A 839 -0.22 7.31 4.97
N PHE A 840 0.28 8.54 4.92
CA PHE A 840 1.71 8.85 5.00
C PHE A 840 2.02 9.57 6.30
N THR A 841 3.08 9.16 6.97
CA THR A 841 3.59 9.86 8.16
C THR A 841 5.10 9.65 8.33
N ARG A 842 5.74 10.46 9.17
CA ARG A 842 7.13 10.28 9.60
C ARG A 842 7.14 9.65 10.99
N ILE A 843 7.96 8.62 11.17
CA ILE A 843 8.15 7.97 12.47
C ILE A 843 9.53 8.28 13.04
N ALA A 844 9.58 8.45 14.36
CA ALA A 844 10.82 8.59 15.13
C ALA A 844 10.72 7.74 16.41
N PRO A 845 11.10 6.44 16.36
CA PRO A 845 10.88 5.50 17.46
C PRO A 845 11.47 5.92 18.81
N ASP A 846 12.66 6.54 18.82
CA ASP A 846 13.33 7.06 20.02
C ASP A 846 13.36 8.60 20.06
N LYS A 847 12.36 9.26 19.45
CA LYS A 847 12.33 10.72 19.24
C LYS A 847 13.48 11.20 18.34
N THR A 848 13.39 12.44 17.88
CA THR A 848 14.36 13.05 16.96
C THR A 848 15.58 13.56 17.72
N TYR A 849 16.53 12.68 18.05
CA TYR A 849 17.74 13.05 18.83
C TYR A 849 18.86 13.67 17.98
N ASP A 850 18.79 13.54 16.66
CA ASP A 850 19.72 14.16 15.70
C ASP A 850 19.15 15.45 15.08
N MET A 851 17.99 15.91 15.55
CA MET A 851 17.40 17.20 15.24
C MET A 851 17.21 18.02 16.52
N LEU A 852 17.33 19.35 16.39
CA LEU A 852 16.86 20.25 17.44
C LEU A 852 15.33 20.18 17.53
N LEU A 853 14.80 20.32 18.75
CA LEU A 853 13.35 20.35 18.96
C LEU A 853 12.72 21.59 18.32
N ASP A 854 11.54 21.43 17.75
CA ASP A 854 10.79 22.52 17.11
C ASP A 854 10.48 23.68 18.08
N ASN A 855 10.38 23.39 19.39
CA ASN A 855 10.12 24.36 20.44
C ASN A 855 11.39 24.87 21.16
N PHE A 856 12.58 24.68 20.56
CA PHE A 856 13.83 25.13 21.15
C PHE A 856 13.86 26.66 21.30
N ASN A 857 14.09 27.14 22.52
CA ASN A 857 14.07 28.58 22.81
C ASN A 857 15.40 29.25 22.43
N TYR A 858 15.57 29.50 21.14
CA TYR A 858 16.74 30.20 20.61
C TYR A 858 16.88 31.62 21.19
N ASN A 859 15.78 32.32 21.46
CA ASN A 859 15.81 33.67 22.05
C ASN A 859 16.48 33.65 23.43
N ALA A 860 16.16 32.66 24.27
CA ALA A 860 16.81 32.47 25.55
C ALA A 860 18.30 32.15 25.41
N LEU A 861 18.68 31.31 24.44
CA LEU A 861 20.09 31.00 24.16
C LEU A 861 20.88 32.26 23.75
N ILE A 862 20.34 33.09 22.85
CA ILE A 862 20.99 34.34 22.44
C ILE A 862 21.08 35.31 23.62
N ALA A 863 19.98 35.53 24.34
CA ALA A 863 19.92 36.49 25.44
C ALA A 863 20.91 36.10 26.55
N THR A 864 20.97 34.83 26.93
CA THR A 864 21.92 34.33 27.93
C THR A 864 23.36 34.46 27.46
N THR A 865 23.64 34.17 26.19
CA THR A 865 25.00 34.34 25.61
C THR A 865 25.45 35.80 25.63
N ILE A 866 24.57 36.74 25.23
CA ILE A 866 24.86 38.18 25.29
C ILE A 866 25.07 38.64 26.74
N LEU A 867 24.20 38.21 27.66
CA LEU A 867 24.29 38.52 29.08
C LEU A 867 25.62 38.05 29.66
N ILE A 868 26.03 36.80 29.39
CA ILE A 868 27.30 36.23 29.84
C ILE A 868 28.48 37.00 29.23
N ALA A 869 28.43 37.38 27.96
CA ALA A 869 29.49 38.15 27.31
C ALA A 869 29.65 39.55 27.95
N ILE A 870 28.53 40.25 28.21
CA ILE A 870 28.54 41.55 28.89
C ILE A 870 29.06 41.40 30.32
N ALA A 871 28.53 40.43 31.08
CA ALA A 871 28.95 40.16 32.45
C ALA A 871 30.44 39.84 32.52
N THR A 872 30.96 39.00 31.63
CA THR A 872 32.39 38.66 31.53
C THR A 872 33.23 39.89 31.24
N LYS A 873 32.79 40.78 30.34
CA LYS A 873 33.51 42.02 30.01
C LYS A 873 33.51 43.01 31.18
N VAL A 874 32.38 43.16 31.87
CA VAL A 874 32.26 44.00 33.07
C VAL A 874 33.15 43.45 34.18
N LEU A 875 33.05 42.16 34.48
CA LEU A 875 33.85 41.49 35.50
C LEU A 875 35.35 41.55 35.18
N SER A 876 35.75 41.32 33.92
CA SER A 876 37.14 41.46 33.47
C SER A 876 37.68 42.88 33.72
N ARG A 877 36.88 43.92 33.45
CA ARG A 877 37.24 45.31 33.76
C ARG A 877 37.37 45.53 35.27
N LEU A 878 36.42 45.04 36.06
CA LEU A 878 36.43 45.17 37.52
C LEU A 878 37.65 44.46 38.14
N VAL A 879 37.95 43.23 37.72
CA VAL A 879 39.12 42.46 38.17
C VAL A 879 40.43 43.16 37.79
N LYS A 880 40.58 43.65 36.55
CA LYS A 880 41.76 44.44 36.14
C LYS A 880 41.91 45.74 36.93
N SER A 881 40.80 46.33 37.36
CA SER A 881 40.81 47.52 38.22
C SER A 881 41.05 47.24 39.70
N SER A 882 40.95 45.97 40.13
CA SER A 882 41.08 45.57 41.53
C SER A 882 42.50 45.77 42.07
N LYS A 883 42.60 46.18 43.35
CA LYS A 883 43.88 46.45 44.01
C LYS A 883 44.81 45.23 44.07
N GLN A 884 44.26 44.01 44.17
CA GLN A 884 45.06 42.78 44.24
C GLN A 884 45.82 42.48 42.95
N VAL A 885 45.22 42.69 41.78
CA VAL A 885 45.91 42.53 40.48
C VAL A 885 46.95 43.64 40.30
N LYS A 886 46.63 44.88 40.69
CA LYS A 886 47.60 45.98 40.66
C LYS A 886 48.78 45.75 41.61
N GLN A 887 48.54 45.18 42.80
CA GLN A 887 49.61 44.79 43.74
C GLN A 887 50.43 43.61 43.20
N PHE A 888 49.83 42.65 42.51
CA PHE A 888 50.56 41.57 41.84
C PHE A 888 51.44 42.06 40.67
N TYR A 889 51.09 43.16 40.02
CA TYR A 889 51.94 43.82 39.01
C TYR A 889 52.98 44.80 39.62
N LEU A 890 52.83 45.18 40.89
CA LEU A 890 53.72 46.11 41.59
C LEU A 890 54.75 45.39 42.49
N ASN A 891 54.49 44.15 42.89
CA ASN A 891 55.48 43.21 43.42
C ASN A 891 56.11 42.43 42.27
#